data_AF-A0A5K1JDB5-F1
#
_entry.id   AF-A0A5K1JDB5-F1
#
_cell.length_a   1.000
_cell.length_b   1.000
_cell.length_c   1.000
_cell.angle_alpha   90.00
_cell.angle_beta   90.00
_cell.angle_gamma   90.00
#
_symmetry.space_group_name_H-M   'P 1'
#
loop_
_entity.id
_entity.type
_entity.pdbx_description
1 polymer ?
#
loop_
_entity_poly.entity_id
_entity_poly.type
_entity_poly.pdbx_seq_one_letter_code
_entity_poly.pdbx_strand_id
1 'polypeptide(L)'
;MRKAWEIFKRDVLRLLHNPVAMVITIGVCIIPSLYAWYNIEANWDPYGSTEGVKIAVANEDAGVETELTGKLNAGEQTIDKLKENHDLGWVFTDAKKAEEGVRRGDYYAAIVIPHDFSEKLTSMLTGDFEQPELTYYVNEKKNAIAPKVTDTGAETIETQLNETFVGTVTSTLVTEAKKLGVDIDAAGESAHVGVMADVAHSLDALDRVRSGLSDMNATIDAAKKAAADAKSALAGMDEEAPSLVEALQRGDALLGTTRSAARDFHTALSSALSNGAMHLGTAASDANSAVGAIAGAASSAKTKIDISLIDFQSVIDANTRAIEALRKINGQLGNGGNLDVAIGELERQNQGLQQVKDGLQGQSDALGNDAAAFDKASGAMNDAIQGSVEGLGKTQKRINEEVMPRLSDGLDAFSSVSGDLVGVVRSLTPTIGQSISMLDQLDAMLDQTRQALASSDKTLADLQTTLGSVATDLSALRSSEATADLATILDMDPEDMSDFMSAPVTLRTEPVYPVANYGSGVTPFYTNLALWVGGFVLIAIFKLEVDHEGLGRFTANQGYFGRWMLMVLLGFVQSIIVCAGDLALGIQCEHPVLFMLAGVFTSFVYVNIIYALAISFKHIGKAIGVILVIVQIPGSSGMYPIEMMPGFFQALHPLLPFTYGINAMRETIGGMYGMDYLMNLVALGVFLLIALFVGVWLRPKLLNLNLLFDRELTGTGVMICEHDDMAREHFSLRSTVRALLDTEAYRRDVVERAARFERRYPTLIKTGFCLVFGLPILLFILTATLDLDIDGKLVMLLLWIVAVIGADAYMIFVEYLRRSLRDQVHMSGLPADEMRRELGRTMPCVHEEGGEE
;
A
#
# COMPACT_ATOMS: atom_id res chain seq x y z
N MET A 1 20.10 5.56 -46.62
CA MET A 1 20.09 4.11 -46.88
C MET A 1 21.45 3.58 -47.32
N ARG A 2 22.07 4.04 -48.42
CA ARG A 2 23.40 3.55 -48.88
C ARG A 2 24.48 3.50 -47.78
N LYS A 3 24.63 4.58 -47.02
CA LYS A 3 25.59 4.65 -45.89
C LYS A 3 25.30 3.68 -44.74
N ALA A 4 24.03 3.43 -44.43
CA ALA A 4 23.65 2.44 -43.40
C ALA A 4 24.04 1.02 -43.85
N TRP A 5 23.85 0.70 -45.13
CA TRP A 5 24.28 -0.59 -45.70
C TRP A 5 25.81 -0.75 -45.71
N GLU A 6 26.56 0.31 -46.02
CA GLU A 6 28.02 0.31 -45.92
C GLU A 6 28.52 0.02 -44.50
N ILE A 7 27.89 0.64 -43.48
CA ILE A 7 28.17 0.38 -42.06
C ILE A 7 27.93 -1.10 -41.73
N PHE A 8 26.73 -1.60 -42.05
CA PHE A 8 26.36 -2.98 -41.77
C PHE A 8 27.32 -3.98 -42.44
N LYS A 9 27.62 -3.80 -43.73
CA LYS A 9 28.54 -4.67 -44.47
C LYS A 9 29.94 -4.65 -43.85
N ARG A 10 30.45 -3.47 -43.46
CA ARG A 10 31.75 -3.35 -42.78
C ARG A 10 31.76 -4.13 -41.48
N ASP A 11 30.73 -3.96 -40.66
CA ASP A 11 30.69 -4.55 -39.32
C ASP A 11 30.57 -6.08 -39.38
N VAL A 12 29.76 -6.62 -40.31
CA VAL A 12 29.70 -8.06 -40.59
C VAL A 12 31.05 -8.59 -41.08
N LEU A 13 31.72 -7.89 -42.00
CA LEU A 13 33.03 -8.31 -42.49
C LEU A 13 34.08 -8.28 -41.38
N ARG A 14 34.10 -7.26 -40.53
CA ARG A 14 34.99 -7.18 -39.36
C ARG A 14 34.76 -8.34 -38.40
N LEU A 15 33.49 -8.69 -38.15
CA LEU A 15 33.12 -9.83 -37.32
C LEU A 15 33.64 -11.15 -37.89
N LEU A 16 33.47 -11.38 -39.20
CA LEU A 16 33.91 -12.61 -39.86
C LEU A 16 35.43 -12.73 -40.01
N HIS A 17 36.15 -11.61 -40.11
CA HIS A 17 37.62 -11.62 -40.21
C HIS A 17 38.31 -11.83 -38.86
N ASN A 18 37.67 -11.49 -37.75
CA ASN A 18 38.24 -11.68 -36.42
C ASN A 18 37.72 -12.98 -35.78
N PRO A 19 38.53 -14.06 -35.74
CA PRO A 19 38.06 -15.36 -35.23
C PRO A 19 37.65 -15.33 -33.76
N VAL A 20 38.29 -14.48 -32.93
CA VAL A 20 37.92 -14.32 -31.51
C VAL A 20 36.55 -13.66 -31.38
N ALA A 21 36.30 -12.60 -32.14
CA ALA A 21 35.01 -11.92 -32.14
C ALA A 21 33.88 -12.85 -32.63
N MET A 22 34.16 -13.68 -33.63
CA MET A 22 33.19 -14.66 -34.14
C MET A 22 32.84 -15.72 -33.08
N VAL A 23 33.84 -16.29 -32.38
CA VAL A 23 33.58 -17.25 -31.28
C VAL A 23 32.76 -16.62 -30.17
N ILE A 24 33.09 -15.39 -29.74
CA ILE A 24 32.32 -14.66 -28.73
C ILE A 24 30.88 -14.43 -29.22
N THR A 25 30.70 -14.07 -30.50
CA THR A 25 29.37 -13.83 -31.07
C THR A 25 28.52 -15.10 -31.10
N ILE A 26 29.11 -16.23 -31.48
CA ILE A 26 28.43 -17.53 -31.43
C ILE A 26 28.03 -17.85 -29.99
N GLY A 27 28.94 -17.65 -29.02
CA GLY A 27 28.63 -17.80 -27.59
C GLY A 27 27.45 -16.93 -27.14
N VAL A 28 27.47 -15.65 -27.49
CA VAL A 28 26.37 -14.69 -27.22
C VAL A 28 25.06 -15.13 -27.86
N CYS A 29 25.09 -15.77 -29.03
CA CYS A 29 23.89 -16.27 -29.67
C CYS A 29 23.31 -17.53 -28.99
N ILE A 30 24.15 -18.31 -28.31
CA ILE A 30 23.74 -19.57 -27.68
C ILE A 30 23.28 -19.37 -26.22
N ILE A 31 23.95 -18.48 -25.47
CA ILE A 31 23.71 -18.28 -24.02
C ILE A 31 22.22 -18.17 -23.64
N PRO A 32 21.38 -17.38 -24.33
CA PRO A 32 19.98 -17.26 -23.94
C PRO A 32 19.20 -18.56 -24.11
N SER A 33 19.54 -19.34 -25.12
CA SER A 33 18.91 -20.65 -25.40
C SER A 33 19.19 -21.66 -24.29
N LEU A 34 20.41 -21.66 -23.73
CA LEU A 34 20.75 -22.53 -22.60
C LEU A 34 19.85 -22.27 -21.38
N TYR A 35 19.47 -21.00 -21.15
CA TYR A 35 18.54 -20.66 -20.09
C TYR A 35 17.15 -21.25 -20.37
N ALA A 36 16.60 -21.05 -21.57
CA ALA A 36 15.29 -21.62 -21.92
C ALA A 36 15.29 -23.14 -21.79
N TRP A 37 16.22 -23.81 -22.46
CA TRP A 37 16.28 -25.28 -22.51
C TRP A 37 16.45 -25.91 -21.14
N TYR A 38 17.35 -25.40 -20.30
CA TYR A 38 17.55 -25.93 -18.97
C TYR A 38 16.31 -25.79 -18.09
N ASN A 39 15.59 -24.66 -18.21
CA ASN A 39 14.38 -24.45 -17.43
C ASN A 39 13.17 -25.23 -17.96
N ILE A 40 13.06 -25.41 -19.28
CA ILE A 40 12.01 -26.25 -19.89
C ILE A 40 12.22 -27.70 -19.48
N GLU A 41 13.45 -28.21 -19.55
CA GLU A 41 13.80 -29.57 -19.13
C GLU A 41 13.58 -29.78 -17.63
N ALA A 42 14.02 -28.83 -16.79
CA ALA A 42 13.83 -28.92 -15.33
C ALA A 42 12.35 -28.92 -14.92
N ASN A 43 11.48 -28.36 -15.76
CA ASN A 43 10.03 -28.36 -15.57
C ASN A 43 9.33 -29.26 -16.59
N TRP A 44 10.00 -30.30 -17.11
CA TRP A 44 9.40 -31.12 -18.16
C TRP A 44 8.12 -31.81 -17.69
N ASP A 45 8.21 -32.45 -16.53
CA ASP A 45 7.09 -33.11 -15.88
C ASP A 45 7.26 -33.11 -14.35
N PRO A 46 7.00 -31.97 -13.67
CA PRO A 46 7.12 -31.89 -12.22
C PRO A 46 6.06 -32.74 -11.50
N TYR A 47 5.05 -33.24 -12.21
CA TYR A 47 3.92 -34.00 -11.66
C TYR A 47 4.03 -35.51 -11.92
N GLY A 48 4.82 -35.96 -12.91
CA GLY A 48 5.05 -37.39 -13.17
C GLY A 48 6.01 -38.08 -12.19
N SER A 49 6.65 -37.34 -11.27
CA SER A 49 7.54 -37.87 -10.23
C SER A 49 6.97 -37.71 -8.81
N THR A 50 5.65 -37.84 -8.68
CA THR A 50 4.90 -37.69 -7.42
C THR A 50 5.16 -38.80 -6.40
N GLU A 51 5.77 -39.93 -6.78
CA GLU A 51 6.30 -40.95 -5.87
C GLU A 51 7.27 -40.37 -4.82
N GLY A 52 7.99 -39.30 -5.17
CA GLY A 52 8.90 -38.60 -4.25
C GLY A 52 8.18 -37.80 -3.15
N VAL A 53 6.88 -37.53 -3.31
CA VAL A 53 6.03 -36.84 -2.34
C VAL A 53 5.48 -37.86 -1.37
N LYS A 54 6.20 -38.03 -0.25
CA LYS A 54 5.81 -39.00 0.78
C LYS A 54 4.58 -38.55 1.54
N ILE A 55 3.52 -39.36 1.48
CA ILE A 55 2.26 -39.17 2.21
C ILE A 55 2.11 -40.31 3.19
N ALA A 56 2.09 -40.01 4.48
CA ALA A 56 1.90 -41.02 5.51
C ALA A 56 0.42 -41.41 5.63
N VAL A 57 0.13 -42.69 5.80
CA VAL A 57 -1.23 -43.17 6.08
C VAL A 57 -1.19 -44.02 7.34
N ALA A 58 -2.05 -43.70 8.30
CA ALA A 58 -2.22 -44.44 9.53
C ALA A 58 -3.65 -44.97 9.63
N ASN A 59 -3.78 -46.26 9.89
CA ASN A 59 -5.06 -46.92 10.11
C ASN A 59 -5.20 -47.30 11.59
N GLU A 60 -6.12 -46.66 12.30
CA GLU A 60 -6.48 -47.03 13.68
C GLU A 60 -7.83 -47.78 13.74
N ASP A 61 -8.50 -47.99 12.59
CA ASP A 61 -9.83 -48.61 12.46
C ASP A 61 -9.85 -50.04 13.03
N ALA A 62 -10.68 -50.25 14.06
CA ALA A 62 -10.83 -51.57 14.67
C ALA A 62 -11.66 -52.54 13.80
N GLY A 63 -12.39 -52.01 12.81
CA GLY A 63 -13.41 -52.76 12.11
C GLY A 63 -14.66 -52.96 12.95
N VAL A 64 -15.73 -53.44 12.31
CA VAL A 64 -17.03 -53.71 12.91
C VAL A 64 -17.51 -55.10 12.49
N GLU A 65 -18.23 -55.77 13.39
CA GLU A 65 -18.89 -57.05 13.09
C GLU A 65 -20.39 -56.88 13.33
N THR A 66 -21.18 -57.00 12.26
CA THR A 66 -22.63 -56.79 12.29
C THR A 66 -23.34 -57.96 11.63
N GLU A 67 -24.55 -58.32 12.09
CA GLU A 67 -25.32 -59.44 11.52
C GLU A 67 -25.64 -59.26 10.02
N LEU A 68 -25.68 -58.01 9.54
CA LEU A 68 -25.96 -57.64 8.14
C LEU A 68 -24.72 -57.73 7.24
N THR A 69 -23.56 -57.21 7.66
CA THR A 69 -22.35 -57.06 6.84
C THR A 69 -21.26 -58.11 7.14
N GLY A 70 -21.43 -58.92 8.18
CA GLY A 70 -20.35 -59.74 8.73
C GLY A 70 -19.21 -58.90 9.30
N LYS A 71 -17.98 -59.43 9.30
CA LYS A 71 -16.78 -58.71 9.73
C LYS A 71 -16.31 -57.76 8.62
N LEU A 72 -16.46 -56.46 8.83
CA LEU A 72 -16.05 -55.40 7.91
C LEU A 72 -14.92 -54.56 8.54
N ASN A 73 -13.84 -54.34 7.81
CA ASN A 73 -12.83 -53.34 8.17
C ASN A 73 -12.51 -52.51 6.91
N ALA A 74 -13.22 -51.39 6.78
CA ALA A 74 -13.09 -50.48 5.65
C ALA A 74 -11.73 -49.78 5.64
N GLY A 75 -11.14 -49.49 6.81
CA GLY A 75 -9.79 -48.94 6.91
C GLY A 75 -8.74 -49.86 6.29
N GLU A 76 -8.74 -51.15 6.63
CA GLU A 76 -7.74 -52.11 6.14
C GLU A 76 -7.88 -52.36 4.63
N GLN A 77 -9.11 -52.48 4.13
CA GLN A 77 -9.36 -52.61 2.69
C GLN A 77 -8.85 -51.39 1.90
N THR A 78 -8.97 -50.20 2.49
CA THR A 78 -8.46 -48.96 1.89
C THR A 78 -6.94 -48.96 1.87
N ILE A 79 -6.30 -49.39 2.96
CA ILE A 79 -4.85 -49.54 3.04
C ILE A 79 -4.33 -50.51 1.98
N ASP A 80 -5.02 -51.63 1.75
CA ASP A 80 -4.62 -52.61 0.75
C ASP A 80 -4.73 -52.05 -0.68
N LYS A 81 -5.81 -51.35 -1.02
CA LYS A 81 -5.94 -50.67 -2.31
C LYS A 81 -4.89 -49.56 -2.51
N LEU A 82 -4.55 -48.81 -1.46
CA LEU A 82 -3.51 -47.78 -1.52
C LEU A 82 -2.10 -48.37 -1.72
N LYS A 83 -1.84 -49.61 -1.29
CA LYS A 83 -0.57 -50.29 -1.57
C LYS A 83 -0.43 -50.64 -3.06
N GLU A 84 -1.54 -50.83 -3.76
CA GLU A 84 -1.59 -51.11 -5.20
C GLU A 84 -1.49 -49.83 -6.05
N ASN A 85 -1.83 -48.66 -5.48
CA ASN A 85 -1.64 -47.37 -6.12
C ASN A 85 -0.17 -46.91 -6.03
N HIS A 86 0.44 -46.60 -7.18
CA HIS A 86 1.84 -46.14 -7.25
C HIS A 86 1.97 -44.68 -7.71
N ASP A 87 0.87 -43.95 -7.82
CA ASP A 87 0.88 -42.57 -8.29
C ASP A 87 1.46 -41.61 -7.24
N LEU A 88 1.40 -41.99 -5.96
CA LEU A 88 1.89 -41.20 -4.82
C LEU A 88 2.80 -42.03 -3.90
N GLY A 89 3.70 -41.35 -3.18
CA GLY A 89 4.65 -41.97 -2.27
C GLY A 89 4.04 -42.41 -0.94
N TRP A 90 3.13 -43.39 -0.95
CA TRP A 90 2.44 -43.86 0.25
C TRP A 90 3.40 -44.46 1.29
N VAL A 91 3.27 -44.02 2.55
CA VAL A 91 4.06 -44.54 3.69
C VAL A 91 3.11 -44.95 4.82
N PHE A 92 2.95 -46.25 5.02
CA PHE A 92 2.09 -46.77 6.08
C PHE A 92 2.80 -46.78 7.44
N THR A 93 2.23 -46.14 8.46
CA THR A 93 2.84 -45.99 9.79
C THR A 93 1.79 -45.74 10.88
N ASP A 94 2.19 -45.80 12.15
CA ASP A 94 1.32 -45.48 13.30
C ASP A 94 0.90 -43.99 13.31
N ALA A 95 -0.30 -43.66 13.82
CA ALA A 95 -0.87 -42.30 13.79
C ALA A 95 0.06 -41.24 14.39
N LYS A 96 0.69 -41.52 15.54
CA LYS A 96 1.64 -40.60 16.18
C LYS A 96 2.87 -40.34 15.33
N LYS A 97 3.41 -41.36 14.65
CA LYS A 97 4.57 -41.20 13.76
C LYS A 97 4.19 -40.49 12.46
N ALA A 98 2.97 -40.70 11.97
CA ALA A 98 2.44 -39.98 10.81
C ALA A 98 2.37 -38.48 11.12
N GLU A 99 1.74 -38.09 12.24
CA GLU A 99 1.64 -36.70 12.67
C GLU A 99 3.02 -36.07 12.93
N GLU A 100 3.86 -36.73 13.75
CA GLU A 100 5.21 -36.23 14.05
C GLU A 100 6.08 -36.13 12.79
N GLY A 101 5.95 -37.08 11.86
CA GLY A 101 6.67 -37.08 10.59
C GLY A 101 6.26 -35.91 9.68
N VAL A 102 4.98 -35.54 9.65
CA VAL A 102 4.52 -34.32 8.95
C VAL A 102 5.09 -33.08 9.63
N ARG A 103 5.02 -32.99 10.97
CA ARG A 103 5.56 -31.84 11.72
C ARG A 103 7.07 -31.67 11.55
N ARG A 104 7.82 -32.77 11.49
CA ARG A 104 9.28 -32.79 11.25
C ARG A 104 9.65 -32.54 9.79
N GLY A 105 8.71 -32.69 8.87
CA GLY A 105 8.93 -32.57 7.43
C GLY A 105 9.52 -33.83 6.79
N ASP A 106 9.44 -34.98 7.47
CA ASP A 106 9.77 -36.29 6.89
C ASP A 106 8.69 -36.71 5.86
N TYR A 107 7.44 -36.34 6.12
CA TYR A 107 6.28 -36.49 5.21
C TYR A 107 5.74 -35.12 4.79
N TYR A 108 5.16 -35.03 3.59
CA TYR A 108 4.48 -33.81 3.12
C TYR A 108 3.06 -33.70 3.66
N ALA A 109 2.38 -34.84 3.79
CA ALA A 109 1.08 -34.95 4.42
C ALA A 109 0.93 -36.29 5.16
N ALA A 110 -0.07 -36.39 6.03
CA ALA A 110 -0.50 -37.62 6.68
C ALA A 110 -2.02 -37.70 6.73
N ILE A 111 -2.57 -38.89 6.52
CA ILE A 111 -4.00 -39.19 6.67
C ILE A 111 -4.15 -40.24 7.76
N VAL A 112 -5.00 -39.95 8.74
CA VAL A 112 -5.29 -40.86 9.85
C VAL A 112 -6.75 -41.29 9.77
N ILE A 113 -6.96 -42.59 9.60
CA ILE A 113 -8.28 -43.25 9.66
C ILE A 113 -8.57 -43.53 11.14
N PRO A 114 -9.66 -43.00 11.72
CA PRO A 114 -9.93 -43.13 13.14
C PRO A 114 -10.42 -44.54 13.50
N HIS A 115 -10.42 -44.84 14.81
CA HIS A 115 -10.74 -46.17 15.32
C HIS A 115 -12.19 -46.62 15.09
N ASP A 116 -13.11 -45.67 15.06
CA ASP A 116 -14.56 -45.85 14.88
C ASP A 116 -15.00 -45.75 13.40
N PHE A 117 -14.04 -45.75 12.47
CA PHE A 117 -14.31 -45.49 11.06
C PHE A 117 -15.29 -46.50 10.45
N SER A 118 -15.02 -47.81 10.57
CA SER A 118 -15.94 -48.85 10.08
C SER A 118 -17.29 -48.87 10.81
N GLU A 119 -17.30 -48.57 12.11
CA GLU A 119 -18.53 -48.52 12.92
C GLU A 119 -19.49 -47.44 12.41
N LYS A 120 -18.98 -46.20 12.27
CA LYS A 120 -19.74 -45.08 11.71
C LYS A 120 -20.19 -45.33 10.28
N LEU A 121 -19.34 -45.96 9.48
CA LEU A 121 -19.67 -46.35 8.11
C LEU A 121 -20.88 -47.30 8.06
N THR A 122 -21.02 -48.23 9.02
CA THR A 122 -22.17 -49.15 9.11
C THR A 122 -23.42 -48.58 9.79
N SER A 123 -23.31 -47.43 10.47
CA SER A 123 -24.41 -46.78 11.20
C SER A 123 -25.61 -46.40 10.30
N MET A 124 -25.35 -46.17 9.00
CA MET A 124 -26.36 -45.99 7.95
C MET A 124 -27.30 -47.20 7.80
N LEU A 125 -26.79 -48.41 7.98
CA LEU A 125 -27.54 -49.66 7.79
C LEU A 125 -28.42 -49.99 9.00
N THR A 126 -28.12 -49.40 10.15
CA THR A 126 -28.83 -49.61 11.43
C THR A 126 -29.84 -48.50 11.75
N GLY A 127 -29.87 -47.42 10.95
CA GLY A 127 -30.85 -46.33 11.04
C GLY A 127 -30.46 -45.17 11.95
N ASP A 128 -29.26 -45.17 12.53
CA ASP A 128 -28.71 -44.09 13.37
C ASP A 128 -27.49 -43.48 12.66
N PHE A 129 -27.73 -42.52 11.77
CA PHE A 129 -26.71 -42.05 10.83
C PHE A 129 -25.61 -41.19 11.49
N GLU A 130 -24.38 -41.70 11.48
CA GLU A 130 -23.17 -40.97 11.85
C GLU A 130 -22.15 -40.94 10.69
N GLN A 131 -21.72 -39.75 10.29
CA GLN A 131 -20.76 -39.57 9.21
C GLN A 131 -19.32 -39.88 9.69
N PRO A 132 -18.57 -40.77 9.01
CA PRO A 132 -17.17 -41.00 9.33
C PRO A 132 -16.28 -39.83 8.88
N GLU A 133 -15.30 -39.47 9.70
CA GLU A 133 -14.36 -38.37 9.43
C GLU A 133 -12.93 -38.93 9.28
N LEU A 134 -12.12 -38.33 8.40
CA LEU A 134 -10.69 -38.59 8.30
C LEU A 134 -9.91 -37.39 8.80
N THR A 135 -8.77 -37.63 9.45
CA THR A 135 -7.88 -36.52 9.84
C THR A 135 -6.75 -36.37 8.83
N TYR A 136 -6.72 -35.23 8.12
CA TYR A 136 -5.66 -34.87 7.18
C TYR A 136 -4.71 -33.83 7.80
N TYR A 137 -3.44 -34.19 7.88
CA TYR A 137 -2.34 -33.31 8.30
C TYR A 137 -1.50 -32.95 7.09
N VAL A 138 -1.30 -31.67 6.81
CA VAL A 138 -0.47 -31.20 5.69
C VAL A 138 0.62 -30.25 6.18
N ASN A 139 1.83 -30.38 5.65
CA ASN A 139 2.95 -29.49 5.94
C ASN A 139 3.14 -28.47 4.82
N GLU A 140 2.34 -27.41 4.84
CA GLU A 140 2.41 -26.30 3.88
C GLU A 140 3.75 -25.54 3.94
N LYS A 141 4.47 -25.61 5.08
CA LYS A 141 5.76 -24.93 5.26
C LYS A 141 6.86 -25.53 4.39
N LYS A 142 6.84 -26.84 4.14
CA LYS A 142 7.92 -27.52 3.42
C LYS A 142 7.99 -27.10 1.96
N ASN A 143 6.84 -26.89 1.31
CA ASN A 143 6.74 -26.44 -0.07
C ASN A 143 5.32 -25.92 -0.35
N ALA A 144 5.19 -24.77 -1.02
CA ALA A 144 3.90 -24.14 -1.27
C ALA A 144 3.02 -24.86 -2.32
N ILE A 145 3.61 -25.72 -3.16
CA ILE A 145 2.90 -26.51 -4.18
C ILE A 145 2.51 -27.88 -3.61
N ALA A 146 3.23 -28.39 -2.60
CA ALA A 146 2.99 -29.70 -2.03
C ALA A 146 1.56 -29.92 -1.53
N PRO A 147 0.89 -28.96 -0.83
CA PRO A 147 -0.52 -29.11 -0.45
C PRO A 147 -1.40 -29.44 -1.64
N LYS A 148 -1.21 -28.76 -2.77
CA LYS A 148 -2.02 -28.98 -3.97
C LYS A 148 -1.82 -30.37 -4.57
N VAL A 149 -0.63 -30.95 -4.41
CA VAL A 149 -0.33 -32.32 -4.84
C VAL A 149 -0.85 -33.34 -3.83
N THR A 150 -0.73 -33.07 -2.52
CA THR A 150 -1.18 -33.97 -1.46
C THR A 150 -2.70 -33.96 -1.28
N ASP A 151 -3.38 -32.88 -1.67
CA ASP A 151 -4.84 -32.79 -1.73
C ASP A 151 -5.41 -33.80 -2.73
N THR A 152 -4.76 -33.98 -3.90
CA THR A 152 -5.12 -35.06 -4.84
C THR A 152 -4.96 -36.44 -4.21
N GLY A 153 -3.99 -36.62 -3.30
CA GLY A 153 -3.86 -37.84 -2.52
C GLY A 153 -5.00 -38.05 -1.52
N ALA A 154 -5.45 -36.98 -0.85
CA ALA A 154 -6.62 -37.03 0.02
C ALA A 154 -7.92 -37.33 -0.78
N GLU A 155 -8.11 -36.68 -1.92
CA GLU A 155 -9.23 -36.92 -2.85
C GLU A 155 -9.23 -38.37 -3.38
N THR A 156 -8.06 -38.93 -3.67
CA THR A 156 -7.91 -40.35 -4.09
C THR A 156 -8.36 -41.30 -2.99
N ILE A 157 -7.98 -41.03 -1.74
CA ILE A 157 -8.40 -41.83 -0.58
C ILE A 157 -9.90 -41.70 -0.34
N GLU A 158 -10.46 -40.48 -0.42
CA GLU A 158 -11.90 -40.25 -0.29
C GLU A 158 -12.68 -40.99 -1.38
N THR A 159 -12.22 -40.94 -2.64
CA THR A 159 -12.83 -41.65 -3.76
C THR A 159 -12.80 -43.15 -3.52
N GLN A 160 -11.64 -43.70 -3.15
CA GLN A 160 -11.48 -45.13 -2.93
C GLN A 160 -12.33 -45.65 -1.76
N LEU A 161 -12.49 -44.82 -0.73
CA LEU A 161 -13.35 -45.09 0.42
C LEU A 161 -14.83 -45.06 0.05
N ASN A 162 -15.27 -44.06 -0.71
CA ASN A 162 -16.64 -43.96 -1.20
C ASN A 162 -17.00 -45.14 -2.10
N GLU A 163 -16.11 -45.56 -2.99
CA GLU A 163 -16.31 -46.78 -3.81
C GLU A 163 -16.45 -48.04 -2.95
N THR A 164 -15.58 -48.20 -1.95
CA THR A 164 -15.59 -49.35 -1.04
C THR A 164 -16.85 -49.36 -0.17
N PHE A 165 -17.31 -48.18 0.26
CA PHE A 165 -18.56 -47.98 0.98
C PHE A 165 -19.77 -48.38 0.14
N VAL A 166 -19.90 -47.79 -1.05
CA VAL A 166 -21.05 -48.03 -1.93
C VAL A 166 -21.09 -49.50 -2.38
N GLY A 167 -19.94 -50.11 -2.67
CA GLY A 167 -19.88 -51.54 -3.01
C GLY A 167 -20.27 -52.46 -1.84
N THR A 168 -19.86 -52.14 -0.61
CA THR A 168 -20.22 -52.91 0.58
C THR A 168 -21.72 -52.81 0.91
N VAL A 169 -22.30 -51.60 0.81
CA VAL A 169 -23.74 -51.38 1.03
C VAL A 169 -24.56 -52.08 -0.05
N THR A 170 -24.17 -51.96 -1.31
CA THR A 170 -24.87 -52.56 -2.45
C THR A 170 -24.83 -54.09 -2.39
N SER A 171 -23.66 -54.69 -2.13
CA SER A 171 -23.52 -56.14 -1.99
C SER A 171 -24.32 -56.71 -0.81
N THR A 172 -24.38 -55.98 0.32
CA THR A 172 -25.18 -56.37 1.49
C THR A 172 -26.67 -56.31 1.21
N LEU A 173 -27.15 -55.23 0.60
CA LEU A 173 -28.57 -55.08 0.20
C LEU A 173 -29.01 -56.14 -0.81
N VAL A 174 -28.16 -56.45 -1.81
CA VAL A 174 -28.44 -57.50 -2.82
C VAL A 174 -28.41 -58.90 -2.22
N THR A 175 -27.51 -59.18 -1.28
CA THR A 175 -27.43 -60.49 -0.58
C THR A 175 -28.65 -60.72 0.30
N GLU A 176 -29.12 -59.69 0.99
CA GLU A 176 -30.32 -59.77 1.83
C GLU A 176 -31.61 -59.88 1.00
N ALA A 177 -31.65 -59.21 -0.16
CA ALA A 177 -32.70 -59.40 -1.16
C ALA A 177 -32.74 -60.85 -1.72
N LYS A 178 -31.58 -61.50 -1.96
CA LYS A 178 -31.50 -62.90 -2.40
C LYS A 178 -31.96 -63.92 -1.34
N LYS A 179 -31.75 -63.65 -0.03
CA LYS A 179 -32.20 -64.53 1.06
C LYS A 179 -33.73 -64.54 1.27
N LEU A 180 -34.42 -63.48 0.86
CA LEU A 180 -35.87 -63.34 1.06
C LEU A 180 -36.73 -64.14 0.06
N GLY A 181 -36.14 -64.81 -0.93
CA GLY A 181 -36.74 -65.91 -1.71
C GLY A 181 -38.23 -65.73 -2.06
N VAL A 182 -38.60 -64.60 -2.65
CA VAL A 182 -40.01 -64.30 -2.93
C VAL A 182 -40.48 -65.04 -4.18
N ASP A 183 -41.55 -65.82 -4.00
CA ASP A 183 -42.29 -66.57 -5.03
C ASP A 183 -42.69 -65.64 -6.20
N ILE A 184 -42.24 -65.97 -7.41
CA ILE A 184 -42.24 -65.07 -8.59
C ILE A 184 -43.65 -64.68 -9.05
N ASP A 185 -44.68 -65.49 -8.75
CA ASP A 185 -46.08 -65.16 -9.08
C ASP A 185 -46.70 -64.15 -8.10
N ALA A 186 -46.30 -64.14 -6.82
CA ALA A 186 -46.73 -63.14 -5.83
C ALA A 186 -45.87 -61.87 -5.88
N ALA A 187 -44.59 -61.99 -6.28
CA ALA A 187 -43.70 -60.87 -6.56
C ALA A 187 -44.14 -60.10 -7.81
N GLY A 188 -44.64 -60.74 -8.86
CA GLY A 188 -45.17 -60.06 -10.04
C GLY A 188 -46.38 -59.17 -9.70
N GLU A 189 -47.26 -59.62 -8.80
CA GLU A 189 -48.43 -58.84 -8.37
C GLU A 189 -48.08 -57.79 -7.29
N SER A 190 -47.16 -58.11 -6.38
CA SER A 190 -46.68 -57.18 -5.33
C SER A 190 -45.68 -56.15 -5.84
N ALA A 191 -44.86 -56.46 -6.85
CA ALA A 191 -44.00 -55.50 -7.53
C ALA A 191 -44.80 -54.62 -8.47
N HIS A 192 -45.93 -55.08 -9.02
CA HIS A 192 -46.82 -54.22 -9.80
C HIS A 192 -47.60 -53.24 -8.91
N VAL A 193 -48.07 -53.70 -7.75
CA VAL A 193 -48.65 -52.84 -6.70
C VAL A 193 -47.57 -51.94 -6.09
N GLY A 194 -46.35 -52.46 -5.90
CA GLY A 194 -45.18 -51.76 -5.37
C GLY A 194 -44.69 -50.66 -6.30
N VAL A 195 -44.46 -50.95 -7.59
CA VAL A 195 -44.05 -49.95 -8.60
C VAL A 195 -45.16 -48.93 -8.84
N MET A 196 -46.44 -49.32 -8.83
CA MET A 196 -47.55 -48.36 -8.86
C MET A 196 -47.58 -47.47 -7.62
N ALA A 197 -47.33 -48.04 -6.44
CA ALA A 197 -47.21 -47.30 -5.19
C ALA A 197 -45.97 -46.41 -5.19
N ASP A 198 -44.83 -46.85 -5.72
CA ASP A 198 -43.57 -46.11 -5.79
C ASP A 198 -43.64 -44.98 -6.82
N VAL A 199 -44.31 -45.18 -7.95
CA VAL A 199 -44.60 -44.11 -8.91
C VAL A 199 -45.60 -43.13 -8.30
N ALA A 200 -46.62 -43.59 -7.57
CA ALA A 200 -47.52 -42.71 -6.83
C ALA A 200 -46.80 -41.94 -5.71
N HIS A 201 -45.87 -42.57 -5.00
CA HIS A 201 -45.02 -41.95 -3.99
C HIS A 201 -44.03 -40.98 -4.62
N SER A 202 -43.51 -41.27 -5.81
CA SER A 202 -42.64 -40.38 -6.57
C SER A 202 -43.41 -39.15 -7.08
N LEU A 203 -44.66 -39.34 -7.52
CA LEU A 203 -45.56 -38.23 -7.88
C LEU A 203 -45.90 -37.37 -6.65
N ASP A 204 -46.15 -37.97 -5.48
CA ASP A 204 -46.35 -37.24 -4.21
C ASP A 204 -45.08 -36.50 -3.78
N ALA A 205 -43.91 -37.14 -3.91
CA ALA A 205 -42.62 -36.52 -3.62
C ALA A 205 -42.33 -35.35 -4.57
N LEU A 206 -42.66 -35.48 -5.85
CA LEU A 206 -42.55 -34.39 -6.82
C LEU A 206 -43.50 -33.24 -6.48
N ASP A 207 -44.74 -33.51 -6.08
CA ASP A 207 -45.66 -32.48 -5.60
C ASP A 207 -45.15 -31.76 -4.35
N ARG A 208 -44.50 -32.48 -3.42
CA ARG A 208 -43.86 -31.87 -2.25
C ARG A 208 -42.66 -31.00 -2.63
N VAL A 209 -41.81 -31.45 -3.55
CA VAL A 209 -40.67 -30.67 -4.04
C VAL A 209 -41.14 -29.42 -4.78
N ARG A 210 -42.17 -29.53 -5.62
CA ARG A 210 -42.78 -28.38 -6.31
C ARG A 210 -43.45 -27.40 -5.34
N SER A 211 -44.11 -27.90 -4.30
CA SER A 211 -44.62 -27.08 -3.21
C SER A 211 -43.48 -26.36 -2.47
N GLY A 212 -42.38 -27.06 -2.21
CA GLY A 212 -41.17 -26.46 -1.63
C GLY A 212 -40.53 -25.37 -2.51
N LEU A 213 -40.54 -25.54 -3.84
CA LEU A 213 -40.11 -24.50 -4.79
C LEU A 213 -41.02 -23.28 -4.75
N SER A 214 -42.34 -23.47 -4.57
CA SER A 214 -43.29 -22.37 -4.35
C SER A 214 -43.00 -21.63 -3.03
N ASP A 215 -42.70 -22.36 -1.96
CA ASP A 215 -42.34 -21.76 -0.66
C ASP A 215 -41.01 -21.01 -0.72
N MET A 216 -40.03 -21.51 -1.48
CA MET A 216 -38.79 -20.78 -1.76
C MET A 216 -39.05 -19.49 -2.54
N ASN A 217 -39.98 -19.47 -3.50
CA ASN A 217 -40.38 -18.23 -4.18
C ASN A 217 -40.96 -17.20 -3.20
N ALA A 218 -41.79 -17.63 -2.24
CA ALA A 218 -42.31 -16.75 -1.20
C ALA A 218 -41.19 -16.22 -0.28
N THR A 219 -40.19 -17.04 0.01
CA THR A 219 -38.99 -16.65 0.78
C THR A 219 -38.14 -15.63 0.03
N ILE A 220 -37.97 -15.82 -1.29
CA ILE A 220 -37.30 -14.85 -2.17
C ILE A 220 -38.03 -13.52 -2.14
N ASP A 221 -39.37 -13.51 -2.24
CA ASP A 221 -40.17 -12.27 -2.16
C ASP A 221 -39.99 -11.54 -0.82
N ALA A 222 -39.94 -12.29 0.29
CA ALA A 222 -39.66 -11.73 1.61
C ALA A 222 -38.23 -11.13 1.69
N ALA A 223 -37.23 -11.82 1.13
CA ALA A 223 -35.85 -11.36 1.09
C ALA A 223 -35.69 -10.09 0.23
N LYS A 224 -36.33 -10.02 -0.94
CA LYS A 224 -36.34 -8.80 -1.78
C LYS A 224 -36.96 -7.62 -1.04
N LYS A 225 -38.07 -7.84 -0.33
CA LYS A 225 -38.70 -6.80 0.49
C LYS A 225 -37.78 -6.30 1.60
N ALA A 226 -37.14 -7.22 2.34
CA ALA A 226 -36.19 -6.86 3.39
C ALA A 226 -34.99 -6.08 2.84
N ALA A 227 -34.47 -6.46 1.67
CA ALA A 227 -33.40 -5.75 0.99
C ALA A 227 -33.83 -4.33 0.57
N ALA A 228 -35.05 -4.17 0.06
CA ALA A 228 -35.61 -2.87 -0.29
C ALA A 228 -35.81 -1.96 0.94
N ASP A 229 -36.32 -2.51 2.04
CA ASP A 229 -36.49 -1.78 3.31
C ASP A 229 -35.14 -1.33 3.87
N ALA A 230 -34.13 -2.21 3.86
CA ALA A 230 -32.76 -1.89 4.27
C ALA A 230 -32.13 -0.81 3.39
N LYS A 231 -32.33 -0.88 2.07
CA LYS A 231 -31.87 0.14 1.12
C LYS A 231 -32.53 1.50 1.41
N SER A 232 -33.81 1.53 1.72
CA SER A 232 -34.52 2.77 2.08
C SER A 232 -34.00 3.37 3.40
N ALA A 233 -33.73 2.54 4.41
CA ALA A 233 -33.16 2.99 5.67
C ALA A 233 -31.75 3.59 5.48
N LEU A 234 -30.91 2.91 4.70
CA LEU A 234 -29.57 3.37 4.34
C LEU A 234 -29.60 4.69 3.55
N ALA A 235 -30.53 4.84 2.60
CA ALA A 235 -30.71 6.08 1.87
C ALA A 235 -31.12 7.25 2.78
N GLY A 236 -32.00 7.00 3.75
CA GLY A 236 -32.36 8.01 4.75
C GLY A 236 -31.16 8.45 5.61
N MET A 237 -30.29 7.52 6.00
CA MET A 237 -29.06 7.83 6.72
C MET A 237 -28.06 8.63 5.86
N ASP A 238 -27.97 8.34 4.57
CA ASP A 238 -27.13 9.08 3.62
C ASP A 238 -27.62 10.52 3.45
N GLU A 239 -28.93 10.74 3.43
CA GLU A 239 -29.55 12.07 3.31
C GLU A 239 -29.32 12.92 4.57
N GLU A 240 -29.33 12.32 5.77
CA GLU A 240 -29.11 13.02 7.04
C GLU A 240 -27.62 13.30 7.34
N ALA A 241 -26.70 12.49 6.81
CA ALA A 241 -25.27 12.59 7.11
C ALA A 241 -24.66 13.98 6.79
N PRO A 242 -24.94 14.63 5.65
CA PRO A 242 -24.47 16.00 5.37
C PRO A 242 -24.92 17.02 6.41
N SER A 243 -26.17 16.90 6.90
CA SER A 243 -26.73 17.82 7.90
C SER A 243 -26.03 17.70 9.26
N LEU A 244 -25.66 16.46 9.63
CA LEU A 244 -24.90 16.18 10.85
C LEU A 244 -23.47 16.74 10.75
N VAL A 245 -22.82 16.58 9.60
CA VAL A 245 -21.49 17.18 9.34
C VAL A 245 -21.56 18.71 9.43
N GLU A 246 -22.59 19.34 8.87
CA GLU A 246 -22.77 20.79 8.94
C GLU A 246 -23.00 21.25 10.39
N ALA A 247 -23.83 20.54 11.16
CA ALA A 247 -24.06 20.84 12.56
C ALA A 247 -22.77 20.75 13.40
N LEU A 248 -21.94 19.73 13.17
CA LEU A 248 -20.65 19.56 13.84
C LEU A 248 -19.64 20.65 13.45
N GLN A 249 -19.60 21.06 12.18
CA GLN A 249 -18.77 22.17 11.73
C GLN A 249 -19.17 23.51 12.34
N ARG A 250 -20.49 23.76 12.47
CA ARG A 250 -20.98 24.95 13.20
C ARG A 250 -20.60 24.89 14.68
N GLY A 251 -20.65 23.70 15.30
CA GLY A 251 -20.16 23.46 16.65
C GLY A 251 -18.67 23.81 16.80
N ASP A 252 -17.83 23.37 15.87
CA ASP A 252 -16.40 23.66 15.88
C ASP A 252 -16.09 25.17 15.70
N ALA A 253 -16.82 25.85 14.81
CA ALA A 253 -16.72 27.30 14.67
C ALA A 253 -17.11 28.06 15.96
N LEU A 254 -18.13 27.57 16.68
CA LEU A 254 -18.54 28.13 17.97
C LEU A 254 -17.47 27.90 19.04
N LEU A 255 -16.78 26.76 19.05
CA LEU A 255 -15.65 26.51 19.94
C LEU A 255 -14.49 27.47 19.65
N GLY A 256 -14.17 27.70 18.37
CA GLY A 256 -13.16 28.66 17.97
C GLY A 256 -13.47 30.07 18.50
N THR A 257 -14.73 30.48 18.38
CA THR A 257 -15.23 31.75 18.92
C THR A 257 -15.13 31.80 20.45
N THR A 258 -15.54 30.71 21.13
CA THR A 258 -15.47 30.59 22.59
C THR A 258 -14.02 30.65 23.09
N ARG A 259 -13.09 30.04 22.35
CA ARG A 259 -11.66 30.07 22.66
C ARG A 259 -11.08 31.46 22.53
N SER A 260 -11.48 32.21 21.50
CA SER A 260 -11.08 33.63 21.36
C SER A 260 -11.61 34.45 22.52
N ALA A 261 -12.91 34.34 22.82
CA ALA A 261 -13.54 35.08 23.92
C ALA A 261 -12.91 34.75 25.28
N ALA A 262 -12.54 33.49 25.53
CA ALA A 262 -11.85 33.08 26.75
C ALA A 262 -10.44 33.70 26.86
N ARG A 263 -9.69 33.77 25.76
CA ARG A 263 -8.38 34.46 25.72
C ARG A 263 -8.53 35.96 25.93
N ASP A 264 -9.50 36.59 25.29
CA ASP A 264 -9.73 38.03 25.42
C ASP A 264 -10.12 38.38 26.87
N PHE A 265 -11.03 37.60 27.46
CA PHE A 265 -11.39 37.71 28.88
C PHE A 265 -10.18 37.52 29.78
N HIS A 266 -9.33 36.52 29.49
CA HIS A 266 -8.10 36.29 30.23
C HIS A 266 -7.15 37.48 30.19
N THR A 267 -6.87 38.02 29.01
CA THR A 267 -5.99 39.17 28.84
C THR A 267 -6.55 40.40 29.55
N ALA A 268 -7.85 40.67 29.42
CA ALA A 268 -8.52 41.76 30.12
C ALA A 268 -8.44 41.61 31.64
N LEU A 269 -8.71 40.41 32.16
CA LEU A 269 -8.67 40.12 33.59
C LEU A 269 -7.24 40.20 34.15
N SER A 270 -6.26 39.63 33.47
CA SER A 270 -4.85 39.68 33.88
C SER A 270 -4.32 41.11 33.88
N SER A 271 -4.68 41.91 32.88
CA SER A 271 -4.36 43.34 32.83
C SER A 271 -5.01 44.11 33.98
N ALA A 272 -6.30 43.87 34.26
CA ALA A 272 -7.01 44.51 35.36
C ALA A 272 -6.40 44.15 36.72
N LEU A 273 -6.04 42.88 36.95
CA LEU A 273 -5.37 42.46 38.19
C LEU A 273 -3.98 43.10 38.34
N SER A 274 -3.19 43.15 37.26
CA SER A 274 -1.85 43.75 37.29
C SER A 274 -1.90 45.25 37.54
N ASN A 275 -2.80 45.97 36.85
CA ASN A 275 -3.01 47.40 37.07
C ASN A 275 -3.55 47.68 38.48
N GLY A 276 -4.47 46.85 38.98
CA GLY A 276 -4.99 46.95 40.35
C GLY A 276 -3.89 46.79 41.40
N ALA A 277 -3.01 45.80 41.24
CA ALA A 277 -1.85 45.60 42.12
C ALA A 277 -0.87 46.79 42.05
N MET A 278 -0.61 47.32 40.85
CA MET A 278 0.24 48.49 40.65
C MET A 278 -0.35 49.74 41.34
N HIS A 279 -1.64 50.00 41.14
CA HIS A 279 -2.33 51.14 41.76
C HIS A 279 -2.36 51.06 43.28
N LEU A 280 -2.58 49.86 43.84
CA LEU A 280 -2.47 49.63 45.28
C LEU A 280 -1.06 49.88 45.78
N GLY A 281 -0.03 49.41 45.06
CA GLY A 281 1.37 49.68 45.39
C GLY A 281 1.72 51.17 45.37
N THR A 282 1.26 51.92 44.37
CA THR A 282 1.48 53.38 44.31
C THR A 282 0.75 54.11 45.44
N ALA A 283 -0.51 53.74 45.71
CA ALA A 283 -1.28 54.34 46.81
C ALA A 283 -0.63 54.06 48.18
N ALA A 284 -0.02 52.89 48.37
CA ALA A 284 0.76 52.56 49.56
C ALA A 284 1.97 53.48 49.73
N SER A 285 2.74 53.66 48.65
CA SER A 285 3.93 54.50 48.63
C SER A 285 3.59 55.97 48.94
N ASP A 286 2.52 56.49 48.35
CA ASP A 286 2.06 57.86 48.56
C ASP A 286 1.58 58.07 49.99
N ALA A 287 0.78 57.13 50.52
CA ALA A 287 0.33 57.19 51.90
C ALA A 287 1.49 57.09 52.90
N ASN A 288 2.44 56.18 52.68
CA ASN A 288 3.61 56.04 53.55
C ASN A 288 4.49 57.30 53.52
N SER A 289 4.61 57.94 52.36
CA SER A 289 5.32 59.23 52.23
C SER A 289 4.61 60.35 53.00
N ALA A 290 3.28 60.43 52.90
CA ALA A 290 2.49 61.42 53.63
C ALA A 290 2.54 61.20 55.15
N VAL A 291 2.40 59.95 55.61
CA VAL A 291 2.50 59.58 57.02
C VAL A 291 3.91 59.86 57.56
N GLY A 292 4.96 59.52 56.80
CA GLY A 292 6.34 59.84 57.18
C GLY A 292 6.60 61.33 57.33
N ALA A 293 6.01 62.16 56.45
CA ALA A 293 6.10 63.62 56.56
C ALA A 293 5.41 64.16 57.82
N ILE A 294 4.21 63.65 58.15
CA ILE A 294 3.46 64.05 59.35
C ILE A 294 4.19 63.61 60.62
N ALA A 295 4.65 62.35 60.68
CA ALA A 295 5.41 61.82 61.81
C ALA A 295 6.71 62.59 62.04
N GLY A 296 7.43 62.94 60.95
CA GLY A 296 8.63 63.77 61.01
C GLY A 296 8.36 65.20 61.49
N ALA A 297 7.24 65.81 61.06
CA ALA A 297 6.81 67.13 61.53
C ALA A 297 6.42 67.11 63.02
N ALA A 298 5.67 66.09 63.46
CA ALA A 298 5.29 65.90 64.85
C ALA A 298 6.51 65.69 65.75
N SER A 299 7.46 64.83 65.33
CA SER A 299 8.72 64.61 66.04
C SER A 299 9.56 65.89 66.16
N SER A 300 9.67 66.66 65.06
CA SER A 300 10.38 67.94 65.06
C SER A 300 9.73 68.98 65.97
N ALA A 301 8.40 69.05 65.99
CA ALA A 301 7.65 69.93 66.89
C ALA A 301 7.85 69.53 68.36
N LYS A 302 7.80 68.22 68.65
CA LYS A 302 8.08 67.67 69.97
C LYS A 302 9.48 68.07 70.45
N THR A 303 10.52 67.89 69.63
CA THR A 303 11.89 68.27 70.00
C THR A 303 12.01 69.76 70.35
N LYS A 304 11.34 70.65 69.60
CA LYS A 304 11.33 72.09 69.92
C LYS A 304 10.63 72.41 71.23
N ILE A 305 9.52 71.72 71.52
CA ILE A 305 8.80 71.86 72.79
C ILE A 305 9.65 71.32 73.95
N ASP A 306 10.31 70.17 73.78
CA ASP A 306 11.23 69.60 74.78
C ASP A 306 12.37 70.57 75.12
N ILE A 307 12.96 71.22 74.10
CA ILE A 307 13.98 72.28 74.31
C ILE A 307 13.36 73.45 75.09
N SER A 308 12.17 73.92 74.69
CA SER A 308 11.49 75.03 75.38
C SER A 308 11.15 74.70 76.83
N LEU A 309 10.79 73.44 77.13
CA LEU A 309 10.52 72.95 78.48
C LEU A 309 11.78 73.00 79.36
N ILE A 310 12.95 72.68 78.79
CA ILE A 310 14.25 72.83 79.47
C ILE A 310 14.52 74.31 79.78
N ASP A 311 14.26 75.21 78.82
CA ASP A 311 14.46 76.65 79.00
C ASP A 311 13.52 77.23 80.08
N PHE A 312 12.22 76.87 80.05
CA PHE A 312 11.25 77.27 81.07
C PHE A 312 11.65 76.78 82.46
N GLN A 313 12.10 75.53 82.58
CA GLN A 313 12.60 75.00 83.87
C GLN A 313 13.78 75.82 84.38
N SER A 314 14.74 76.14 83.50
CA SER A 314 15.91 76.95 83.88
C SER A 314 15.51 78.35 84.38
N VAL A 315 14.48 78.98 83.79
CA VAL A 315 13.96 80.29 84.23
C VAL A 315 13.26 80.16 85.58
N ILE A 316 12.42 79.14 85.77
CA ILE A 316 11.74 78.87 87.05
C ILE A 316 12.78 78.64 88.16
N ASP A 317 13.84 77.88 87.89
CA ASP A 317 14.94 77.62 88.84
C ASP A 317 15.74 78.90 89.16
N ALA A 318 15.95 79.78 88.18
CA ALA A 318 16.61 81.07 88.38
C ALA A 318 15.76 82.01 89.24
N ASN A 319 14.46 82.12 88.95
CA ASN A 319 13.52 82.91 89.74
C ASN A 319 13.37 82.36 91.17
N THR A 320 13.35 81.04 91.34
CA THR A 320 13.28 80.40 92.66
C THR A 320 14.50 80.77 93.50
N ARG A 321 15.72 80.70 92.92
CA ARG A 321 16.95 81.17 93.57
C ARG A 321 16.91 82.68 93.89
N ALA A 322 16.35 83.49 93.00
CA ALA A 322 16.21 84.94 93.24
C ALA A 322 15.23 85.23 94.38
N ILE A 323 14.09 84.55 94.44
CA ILE A 323 13.10 84.63 95.53
C ILE A 323 13.73 84.22 96.86
N GLU A 324 14.50 83.13 96.91
CA GLU A 324 15.22 82.69 98.10
C GLU A 324 16.22 83.75 98.59
N ALA A 325 16.99 84.34 97.67
CA ALA A 325 17.94 85.41 98.00
C ALA A 325 17.22 86.67 98.52
N LEU A 326 16.13 87.09 97.88
CA LEU A 326 15.32 88.24 98.30
C LEU A 326 14.65 88.01 99.66
N ARG A 327 14.15 86.81 99.95
CA ARG A 327 13.60 86.44 101.26
C ARG A 327 14.67 86.52 102.36
N LYS A 328 15.89 86.05 102.08
CA LYS A 328 17.02 86.16 103.02
C LYS A 328 17.37 87.61 103.34
N ILE A 329 17.38 88.47 102.32
CA ILE A 329 17.62 89.93 102.47
C ILE A 329 16.46 90.59 103.24
N ASN A 330 15.21 90.26 102.92
CA ASN A 330 14.03 90.84 103.59
C ASN A 330 14.00 90.50 105.10
N GLY A 331 14.34 89.25 105.44
CA GLY A 331 14.44 88.82 106.85
C GLY A 331 15.57 89.50 107.63
N GLN A 332 16.65 89.94 106.96
CA GLN A 332 17.73 90.72 107.59
C GLN A 332 17.38 92.20 107.80
N LEU A 333 16.45 92.75 106.99
CA LEU A 333 16.05 94.16 107.01
C LEU A 333 14.82 94.44 107.88
N GLY A 334 14.25 93.44 108.56
CA GLY A 334 13.12 93.63 109.47
C GLY A 334 11.73 93.60 108.83
N ASN A 335 11.58 92.91 107.69
CA ASN A 335 10.31 92.68 106.97
C ASN A 335 9.61 93.96 106.50
N GLY A 336 10.18 94.63 105.49
CA GLY A 336 9.61 95.84 104.89
C GLY A 336 8.66 95.53 103.72
N GLY A 337 7.43 96.07 103.76
CA GLY A 337 6.32 95.67 102.87
C GLY A 337 6.55 95.76 101.35
N ASN A 338 7.49 96.58 100.86
CA ASN A 338 7.77 96.68 99.41
C ASN A 338 8.52 95.45 98.86
N LEU A 339 9.37 94.77 99.66
CA LEU A 339 10.06 93.54 99.20
C LEU A 339 9.10 92.35 99.16
N ASP A 340 8.13 92.28 100.07
CA ASP A 340 7.12 91.21 100.09
C ASP A 340 6.21 91.27 98.86
N VAL A 341 5.86 92.47 98.39
CA VAL A 341 5.11 92.65 97.13
C VAL A 341 5.92 92.14 95.92
N ALA A 342 7.22 92.45 95.86
CA ALA A 342 8.08 91.98 94.77
C ALA A 342 8.32 90.46 94.80
N ILE A 343 8.48 89.87 95.99
CA ILE A 343 8.55 88.42 96.19
C ILE A 343 7.24 87.75 95.74
N GLY A 344 6.09 88.28 96.16
CA GLY A 344 4.78 87.75 95.76
C GLY A 344 4.52 87.81 94.25
N GLU A 345 4.98 88.87 93.57
CA GLU A 345 4.87 88.97 92.11
C GLU A 345 5.78 87.94 91.40
N LEU A 346 7.01 87.73 91.87
CA LEU A 346 7.91 86.70 91.33
C LEU A 346 7.37 85.28 91.58
N GLU A 347 6.75 85.02 92.75
CA GLU A 347 6.09 83.75 93.04
C GLU A 347 4.90 83.50 92.12
N ARG A 348 4.07 84.53 91.89
CA ARG A 348 2.96 84.48 90.94
C ARG A 348 3.45 84.27 89.50
N GLN A 349 4.56 84.91 89.12
CA GLN A 349 5.20 84.70 87.83
C GLN A 349 5.70 83.26 87.67
N ASN A 350 6.34 82.70 88.71
CA ASN A 350 6.78 81.30 88.71
C ASN A 350 5.61 80.31 88.64
N GLN A 351 4.52 80.56 89.35
CA GLN A 351 3.30 79.75 89.21
C GLN A 351 2.73 79.80 87.78
N GLY A 352 2.71 80.99 87.16
CA GLY A 352 2.31 81.15 85.77
C GLY A 352 3.23 80.41 84.79
N LEU A 353 4.54 80.50 84.98
CA LEU A 353 5.53 79.76 84.17
C LEU A 353 5.40 78.24 84.37
N GLN A 354 5.12 77.77 85.58
CA GLN A 354 4.89 76.35 85.86
C GLN A 354 3.63 75.85 85.14
N GLN A 355 2.53 76.61 85.15
CA GLN A 355 1.32 76.25 84.40
C GLN A 355 1.57 76.16 82.88
N VAL A 356 2.33 77.11 82.32
CA VAL A 356 2.72 77.07 80.90
C VAL A 356 3.59 75.86 80.61
N LYS A 357 4.56 75.55 81.49
CA LYS A 357 5.43 74.38 81.37
C LYS A 357 4.61 73.08 81.41
N ASP A 358 3.71 72.93 82.38
CA ASP A 358 2.86 71.72 82.51
C ASP A 358 1.96 71.54 81.28
N GLY A 359 1.41 72.65 80.74
CA GLY A 359 0.67 72.64 79.48
C GLY A 359 1.52 72.22 78.27
N LEU A 360 2.75 72.73 78.16
CA LEU A 360 3.71 72.34 77.12
C LEU A 360 4.18 70.89 77.27
N GLN A 361 4.32 70.40 78.50
CA GLN A 361 4.65 69.00 78.78
C GLN A 361 3.53 68.08 78.28
N GLY A 362 2.27 68.41 78.62
CA GLY A 362 1.11 67.70 78.09
C GLY A 362 1.05 67.72 76.55
N GLN A 363 1.41 68.84 75.92
CA GLN A 363 1.48 68.94 74.46
C GLN A 363 2.63 68.09 73.85
N SER A 364 3.79 68.02 74.52
CA SER A 364 4.93 67.18 74.09
C SER A 364 4.58 65.70 74.16
N ASP A 365 3.93 65.26 75.24
CA ASP A 365 3.51 63.88 75.43
C ASP A 365 2.40 63.50 74.43
N ALA A 366 1.46 64.41 74.16
CA ALA A 366 0.44 64.23 73.12
C ALA A 366 1.07 64.09 71.72
N LEU A 367 2.02 64.95 71.36
CA LEU A 367 2.73 64.85 70.07
C LEU A 367 3.56 63.56 69.95
N GLY A 368 4.12 63.07 71.06
CA GLY A 368 4.80 61.77 71.10
C GLY A 368 3.85 60.61 70.86
N ASN A 369 2.67 60.63 71.48
CA ASN A 369 1.64 59.62 71.30
C ASN A 369 1.04 59.65 69.87
N ASP A 370 0.80 60.83 69.32
CA ASP A 370 0.31 61.02 67.95
C ASP A 370 1.33 60.47 66.93
N ALA A 371 2.61 60.79 67.09
CA ALA A 371 3.67 60.25 66.24
C ALA A 371 3.74 58.71 66.27
N ALA A 372 3.60 58.10 67.44
CA ALA A 372 3.56 56.64 67.58
C ALA A 372 2.27 56.01 67.01
N ALA A 373 1.13 56.70 67.10
CA ALA A 373 -0.12 56.26 66.51
C ALA A 373 -0.06 56.30 64.97
N PHE A 374 0.55 57.34 64.40
CA PHE A 374 0.78 57.44 62.96
C PHE A 374 1.69 56.32 62.43
N ASP A 375 2.77 55.99 63.15
CA ASP A 375 3.68 54.91 62.78
C ASP A 375 2.96 53.54 62.77
N LYS A 376 2.18 53.24 63.81
CA LYS A 376 1.36 52.01 63.87
C LYS A 376 0.31 51.94 62.77
N ALA A 377 -0.37 53.05 62.46
CA ALA A 377 -1.35 53.11 61.38
C ALA A 377 -0.69 52.88 60.01
N SER A 378 0.52 53.42 59.79
CA SER A 378 1.30 53.16 58.59
C SER A 378 1.64 51.68 58.44
N GLY A 379 2.12 51.04 59.51
CA GLY A 379 2.45 49.62 59.54
C GLY A 379 1.24 48.73 59.19
N ALA A 380 0.10 48.94 59.86
CA ALA A 380 -1.12 48.18 59.59
C ALA A 380 -1.64 48.37 58.16
N MET A 381 -1.52 49.57 57.61
CA MET A 381 -1.90 49.86 56.23
C MET A 381 -0.94 49.19 55.23
N ASN A 382 0.36 49.20 55.51
CA ASN A 382 1.35 48.51 54.68
C ASN A 382 1.10 46.99 54.65
N ASP A 383 0.82 46.38 55.80
CA ASP A 383 0.50 44.95 55.89
C ASP A 383 -0.77 44.59 55.12
N ALA A 384 -1.83 45.41 55.23
CA ALA A 384 -3.08 45.20 54.52
C ALA A 384 -2.91 45.31 52.99
N ILE A 385 -2.10 46.27 52.54
CA ILE A 385 -1.82 46.44 51.11
C ILE A 385 -0.93 45.31 50.59
N GLN A 386 0.11 44.93 51.33
CA GLN A 386 0.97 43.81 50.95
C GLN A 386 0.19 42.51 50.86
N GLY A 387 -0.70 42.22 51.82
CA GLY A 387 -1.61 41.08 51.76
C GLY A 387 -2.55 41.13 50.55
N SER A 388 -3.03 42.33 50.17
CA SER A 388 -3.89 42.51 48.99
C SER A 388 -3.14 42.29 47.68
N VAL A 389 -1.91 42.81 47.56
CA VAL A 389 -1.03 42.62 46.39
C VAL A 389 -0.64 41.14 46.25
N GLU A 390 -0.31 40.47 47.35
CA GLU A 390 -0.05 39.03 47.34
C GLU A 390 -1.29 38.20 46.95
N GLY A 391 -2.47 38.58 47.44
CA GLY A 391 -3.73 37.94 47.08
C GLY A 391 -4.06 38.08 45.59
N LEU A 392 -3.85 39.27 45.03
CA LEU A 392 -4.01 39.52 43.59
C LEU A 392 -2.98 38.71 42.78
N GLY A 393 -1.71 38.67 43.22
CA GLY A 393 -0.67 37.86 42.59
C GLY A 393 -0.97 36.36 42.59
N LYS A 394 -1.45 35.82 43.72
CA LYS A 394 -1.91 34.42 43.81
C LYS A 394 -3.08 34.12 42.88
N THR A 395 -4.04 35.04 42.79
CA THR A 395 -5.20 34.91 41.88
C THR A 395 -4.78 34.90 40.42
N GLN A 396 -3.89 35.82 40.05
CA GLN A 396 -3.31 35.87 38.70
C GLN A 396 -2.55 34.57 38.38
N LYS A 397 -1.74 34.08 39.31
CA LYS A 397 -1.01 32.82 39.17
C LYS A 397 -1.95 31.64 38.96
N ARG A 398 -3.01 31.50 39.77
CA ARG A 398 -4.00 30.42 39.63
C ARG A 398 -4.73 30.47 38.29
N ILE A 399 -5.07 31.66 37.80
CA ILE A 399 -5.69 31.82 36.48
C ILE A 399 -4.73 31.40 35.37
N ASN A 400 -3.46 31.82 35.44
CA ASN A 400 -2.43 31.52 34.43
C ASN A 400 -2.02 30.04 34.42
N GLU A 401 -1.83 29.45 35.60
CA GLU A 401 -1.21 28.12 35.73
C GLU A 401 -2.24 26.98 35.85
N GLU A 402 -3.47 27.26 36.28
CA GLU A 402 -4.48 26.21 36.49
C GLU A 402 -5.71 26.38 35.60
N VAL A 403 -6.35 27.54 35.64
CA VAL A 403 -7.69 27.72 35.02
C VAL A 403 -7.58 27.76 33.50
N MET A 404 -6.68 28.58 32.95
CA MET A 404 -6.55 28.73 31.49
C MET A 404 -6.01 27.48 30.79
N PRO A 405 -4.98 26.79 31.31
CA PRO A 405 -4.54 25.53 30.73
C PRO A 405 -5.67 24.50 30.72
N ARG A 406 -6.37 24.28 31.84
CA ARG A 406 -7.49 23.32 31.90
C ARG A 406 -8.65 23.67 30.97
N LEU A 407 -8.97 24.95 30.83
CA LEU A 407 -10.00 25.39 29.90
C LEU A 407 -9.57 25.17 28.45
N SER A 408 -8.31 25.46 28.11
CA SER A 408 -7.77 25.16 26.78
C SER A 408 -7.79 23.67 26.50
N ASP A 409 -7.31 22.85 27.42
CA ASP A 409 -7.26 21.39 27.28
C ASP A 409 -8.66 20.81 27.09
N GLY A 410 -9.66 21.30 27.84
CA GLY A 410 -11.05 20.88 27.68
C GLY A 410 -11.65 21.27 26.32
N LEU A 411 -11.35 22.47 25.83
CA LEU A 411 -11.78 22.91 24.50
C LEU A 411 -11.05 22.16 23.37
N ASP A 412 -9.76 21.85 23.55
CA ASP A 412 -8.95 21.06 22.62
C ASP A 412 -9.45 19.62 22.53
N ALA A 413 -9.75 18.99 23.67
CA ALA A 413 -10.34 17.66 23.71
C ALA A 413 -11.71 17.61 23.01
N PHE A 414 -12.56 18.60 23.25
CA PHE A 414 -13.88 18.66 22.60
C PHE A 414 -13.77 18.92 21.09
N SER A 415 -12.85 19.78 20.64
CA SER A 415 -12.59 19.99 19.21
C SER A 415 -12.05 18.71 18.53
N SER A 416 -11.16 17.97 19.19
CA SER A 416 -10.68 16.67 18.69
C SER A 416 -11.82 15.67 18.51
N VAL A 417 -12.68 15.51 19.53
CA VAL A 417 -13.84 14.59 19.46
C VAL A 417 -14.82 15.01 18.35
N SER A 418 -15.05 16.32 18.18
CA SER A 418 -15.88 16.85 17.09
C SER A 418 -15.27 16.52 15.72
N GLY A 419 -13.95 16.67 15.57
CA GLY A 419 -13.20 16.30 14.37
C GLY A 419 -13.26 14.80 14.06
N ASP A 420 -13.08 13.96 15.07
CA ASP A 420 -13.19 12.50 14.95
C ASP A 420 -14.60 12.09 14.52
N LEU A 421 -15.63 12.69 15.11
CA LEU A 421 -17.03 12.41 14.78
C LEU A 421 -17.37 12.83 13.35
N VAL A 422 -16.85 13.97 12.87
CA VAL A 422 -16.95 14.36 11.45
C VAL A 422 -16.24 13.33 10.56
N GLY A 423 -15.08 12.80 10.98
CA GLY A 423 -14.37 11.75 10.29
C GLY A 423 -15.20 10.47 10.15
N VAL A 424 -15.81 10.01 11.25
CA VAL A 424 -16.69 8.83 11.28
C VAL A 424 -17.93 9.04 10.41
N VAL A 425 -18.60 10.20 10.50
CA VAL A 425 -19.79 10.46 9.68
C VAL A 425 -19.43 10.51 8.18
N ARG A 426 -18.28 11.06 7.83
CA ARG A 426 -17.80 11.06 6.44
C ARG A 426 -17.39 9.68 5.91
N SER A 427 -16.90 8.78 6.77
CA SER A 427 -16.60 7.41 6.37
C SER A 427 -17.85 6.52 6.28
N LEU A 428 -18.95 6.90 6.93
CA LEU A 428 -20.23 6.23 6.79
C LEU A 428 -20.82 6.40 5.39
N THR A 429 -20.74 7.57 4.75
CA THR A 429 -21.26 7.80 3.38
C THR A 429 -20.76 6.78 2.33
N PRO A 430 -19.44 6.56 2.13
CA PRO A 430 -18.98 5.56 1.18
C PRO A 430 -19.36 4.13 1.59
N THR A 431 -19.41 3.85 2.89
CA THR A 431 -19.84 2.54 3.43
C THR A 431 -21.32 2.28 3.11
N ILE A 432 -22.18 3.28 3.30
CA ILE A 432 -23.61 3.24 2.95
C ILE A 432 -23.77 3.00 1.44
N GLY A 433 -22.99 3.71 0.61
CA GLY A 433 -22.98 3.50 -0.85
C GLY A 433 -22.57 2.08 -1.27
N GLN A 434 -21.57 1.50 -0.60
CA GLN A 434 -21.18 0.11 -0.80
C GLN A 434 -22.28 -0.87 -0.36
N SER A 435 -22.90 -0.65 0.81
CA SER A 435 -24.00 -1.49 1.31
C SER A 435 -25.22 -1.45 0.38
N ILE A 436 -25.59 -0.29 -0.14
CA ILE A 436 -26.67 -0.16 -1.14
C ILE A 436 -26.32 -0.96 -2.41
N SER A 437 -25.07 -0.87 -2.88
CA SER A 437 -24.61 -1.62 -4.06
C SER A 437 -24.64 -3.13 -3.84
N MET A 438 -24.31 -3.61 -2.64
CA MET A 438 -24.42 -5.02 -2.26
C MET A 438 -25.88 -5.48 -2.21
N LEU A 439 -26.79 -4.65 -1.69
CA LEU A 439 -28.22 -4.95 -1.70
C LEU A 439 -28.78 -5.02 -3.13
N ASP A 440 -28.29 -4.19 -4.05
CA ASP A 440 -28.64 -4.26 -5.48
C ASP A 440 -28.13 -5.55 -6.14
N GLN A 441 -26.94 -6.02 -5.77
CA GLN A 441 -26.42 -7.31 -6.22
C GLN A 441 -27.22 -8.49 -5.66
N LEU A 442 -27.63 -8.40 -4.39
CA LEU A 442 -28.50 -9.40 -3.76
C LEU A 442 -29.86 -9.46 -4.47
N ASP A 443 -30.46 -8.30 -4.80
CA ASP A 443 -31.72 -8.24 -5.54
C ASP A 443 -31.61 -8.93 -6.91
N ALA A 444 -30.52 -8.65 -7.64
CA ALA A 444 -30.25 -9.28 -8.94
C ALA A 444 -30.02 -10.80 -8.83
N MET A 445 -29.32 -11.25 -7.78
CA MET A 445 -29.08 -12.68 -7.53
C MET A 445 -30.37 -13.40 -7.15
N LEU A 446 -31.24 -12.76 -6.36
CA LEU A 446 -32.56 -13.27 -6.02
C LEU A 446 -33.46 -13.41 -7.28
N ASP A 447 -33.36 -12.48 -8.24
CA ASP A 447 -34.05 -12.59 -9.52
C ASP A 447 -33.53 -13.75 -10.39
N GLN A 448 -32.21 -13.93 -10.45
CA GLN A 448 -31.61 -15.09 -11.14
C GLN A 448 -32.03 -16.41 -10.48
N THR A 449 -32.08 -16.43 -9.14
CA THR A 449 -32.52 -17.59 -8.37
C THR A 449 -33.99 -17.90 -8.67
N ARG A 450 -34.85 -16.89 -8.72
CA ARG A 450 -36.26 -17.04 -9.11
C ARG A 450 -36.42 -17.62 -10.52
N GLN A 451 -35.62 -17.16 -11.48
CA GLN A 451 -35.63 -17.70 -12.84
C GLN A 451 -35.19 -19.17 -12.89
N ALA A 452 -34.15 -19.52 -12.14
CA ALA A 452 -33.70 -20.90 -12.00
C ALA A 452 -34.80 -21.78 -11.37
N LEU A 453 -35.43 -21.34 -10.27
CA LEU A 453 -36.54 -22.06 -9.64
C LEU A 453 -37.72 -22.25 -10.61
N ALA A 454 -38.06 -21.24 -11.40
CA ALA A 454 -39.12 -21.36 -12.41
C ALA A 454 -38.77 -22.39 -13.51
N SER A 455 -37.50 -22.45 -13.92
CA SER A 455 -37.04 -23.47 -14.88
C SER A 455 -37.04 -24.88 -14.28
N SER A 456 -36.68 -25.02 -13.01
CA SER A 456 -36.74 -26.28 -12.28
C SER A 456 -38.18 -26.75 -12.07
N ASP A 457 -39.09 -25.87 -11.67
CA ASP A 457 -40.52 -26.21 -11.54
C ASP A 457 -41.10 -26.68 -12.89
N LYS A 458 -40.75 -26.01 -13.99
CA LYS A 458 -41.15 -26.44 -15.34
C LYS A 458 -40.64 -27.86 -15.65
N THR A 459 -39.36 -28.14 -15.37
CA THR A 459 -38.75 -29.45 -15.60
C THR A 459 -39.41 -30.53 -14.74
N LEU A 460 -39.71 -30.22 -13.48
CA LEU A 460 -40.42 -31.13 -12.58
C LEU A 460 -41.88 -31.34 -13.01
N ALA A 461 -42.54 -30.33 -13.58
CA ALA A 461 -43.87 -30.47 -14.16
C ALA A 461 -43.87 -31.41 -15.38
N ASP A 462 -42.87 -31.29 -16.24
CA ASP A 462 -42.69 -32.15 -17.40
C ASP A 462 -42.38 -33.60 -16.96
N LEU A 463 -41.55 -33.77 -15.93
CA LEU A 463 -41.27 -35.06 -15.30
C LEU A 463 -42.51 -35.68 -14.65
N GLN A 464 -43.30 -34.88 -13.93
CA GLN A 464 -44.56 -35.31 -13.31
C GLN A 464 -45.56 -35.76 -14.38
N THR A 465 -45.63 -35.04 -15.50
CA THR A 465 -46.46 -35.42 -16.66
C THR A 465 -45.99 -36.75 -17.27
N THR A 466 -44.67 -36.92 -17.42
CA THR A 466 -44.04 -38.13 -17.96
C THR A 466 -44.23 -39.33 -17.03
N LEU A 467 -44.06 -39.16 -15.71
CA LEU A 467 -44.31 -40.22 -14.74
C LEU A 467 -45.79 -40.56 -14.65
N GLY A 468 -46.69 -39.57 -14.80
CA GLY A 468 -48.12 -39.81 -14.92
C GLY A 468 -48.48 -40.62 -16.18
N SER A 469 -47.82 -40.34 -17.31
CA SER A 469 -47.99 -41.15 -18.53
C SER A 469 -47.39 -42.54 -18.37
N VAL A 470 -46.21 -42.68 -17.77
CA VAL A 470 -45.59 -43.99 -17.46
C VAL A 470 -46.45 -44.79 -16.49
N ALA A 471 -47.05 -44.18 -15.46
CA ALA A 471 -48.03 -44.85 -14.59
C ALA A 471 -49.23 -45.35 -15.39
N THR A 472 -49.73 -44.53 -16.32
CA THR A 472 -50.86 -44.89 -17.19
C THR A 472 -50.47 -46.01 -18.17
N ASP A 473 -49.29 -45.95 -18.77
CA ASP A 473 -48.76 -46.94 -19.72
C ASP A 473 -48.41 -48.25 -19.01
N LEU A 474 -47.87 -48.18 -17.80
CA LEU A 474 -47.59 -49.34 -16.94
C LEU A 474 -48.89 -50.02 -16.48
N SER A 475 -49.96 -49.26 -16.27
CA SER A 475 -51.30 -49.84 -16.03
C SER A 475 -51.88 -50.52 -17.28
N ALA A 476 -51.46 -50.09 -18.47
CA ALA A 476 -51.84 -50.65 -19.77
C ALA A 476 -50.96 -51.85 -20.19
N LEU A 477 -49.72 -51.93 -19.70
CA LEU A 477 -48.76 -53.03 -19.85
C LEU A 477 -49.15 -54.26 -18.99
N ARG A 478 -50.35 -54.78 -19.20
CA ARG A 478 -50.84 -56.05 -18.61
C ARG A 478 -50.27 -57.31 -19.31
N SER A 479 -49.36 -57.14 -20.26
CA SER A 479 -48.85 -58.23 -21.11
C SER A 479 -47.39 -58.57 -20.79
N SER A 480 -47.21 -59.63 -19.99
CA SER A 480 -46.16 -60.67 -19.88
C SER A 480 -44.67 -60.42 -20.23
N GLU A 481 -44.27 -59.32 -20.87
CA GLU A 481 -42.90 -59.10 -21.37
C GLU A 481 -42.03 -58.35 -20.35
N ALA A 482 -42.61 -57.43 -19.57
CA ALA A 482 -41.86 -56.67 -18.54
C ALA A 482 -41.45 -57.50 -17.31
N THR A 483 -42.12 -58.63 -17.05
CA THR A 483 -41.76 -59.56 -15.95
C THR A 483 -40.48 -60.32 -16.26
N ALA A 484 -40.15 -60.52 -17.54
CA ALA A 484 -38.90 -61.14 -17.98
C ALA A 484 -37.72 -60.16 -17.88
N ASP A 485 -37.93 -58.88 -18.17
CA ASP A 485 -36.88 -57.86 -18.05
C ASP A 485 -36.57 -57.53 -16.58
N LEU A 486 -37.57 -57.52 -15.70
CA LEU A 486 -37.36 -57.36 -14.24
C LEU A 486 -36.61 -58.54 -13.63
N ALA A 487 -36.89 -59.76 -14.10
CA ALA A 487 -36.12 -60.96 -13.74
C ALA A 487 -34.68 -60.89 -14.24
N THR A 488 -34.43 -60.23 -15.38
CA THR A 488 -33.08 -60.07 -15.97
C THR A 488 -32.23 -59.06 -15.19
N ILE A 489 -32.85 -58.05 -14.56
CA ILE A 489 -32.16 -57.08 -13.68
C ILE A 489 -31.86 -57.68 -12.30
N LEU A 490 -32.75 -58.53 -11.77
CA LEU A 490 -32.55 -59.24 -10.49
C LEU A 490 -31.60 -60.45 -10.59
N ASP A 491 -31.35 -60.94 -11.82
CA ASP A 491 -30.36 -61.99 -12.11
C ASP A 491 -28.97 -61.41 -12.44
N MET A 492 -28.78 -60.08 -12.32
CA MET A 492 -27.47 -59.44 -12.44
C MET A 492 -26.54 -59.86 -11.29
N ASP A 493 -25.26 -60.03 -11.61
CA ASP A 493 -24.24 -60.40 -10.63
C ASP A 493 -24.10 -59.26 -9.60
N PRO A 494 -24.05 -59.54 -8.28
CA PRO A 494 -23.84 -58.53 -7.24
C PRO A 494 -22.63 -57.61 -7.49
N GLU A 495 -21.63 -58.08 -8.23
CA GLU A 495 -20.45 -57.29 -8.65
C GLU A 495 -20.82 -56.22 -9.69
N ASP A 496 -21.60 -56.56 -10.73
CA ASP A 496 -21.99 -55.61 -11.79
C ASP A 496 -22.89 -54.47 -11.27
N MET A 497 -23.72 -54.76 -10.27
CA MET A 497 -24.60 -53.77 -9.65
C MET A 497 -23.84 -52.88 -8.65
N SER A 498 -22.82 -53.43 -7.97
CA SER A 498 -21.90 -52.69 -7.11
C SER A 498 -21.10 -51.66 -7.92
N ASP A 499 -20.59 -52.04 -9.08
CA ASP A 499 -19.81 -51.15 -9.97
C ASP A 499 -20.66 -50.02 -10.56
N PHE A 500 -21.93 -50.28 -10.89
CA PHE A 500 -22.85 -49.24 -11.36
C PHE A 500 -23.21 -48.22 -10.27
N MET A 501 -23.37 -48.67 -9.03
CA MET A 501 -23.76 -47.80 -7.91
C MET A 501 -22.58 -46.96 -7.39
N SER A 502 -21.35 -47.49 -7.43
CA SER A 502 -20.15 -46.80 -6.94
C SER A 502 -19.69 -45.65 -7.85
N ALA A 503 -19.98 -45.73 -9.16
CA ALA A 503 -19.68 -44.68 -10.13
C ALA A 503 -20.84 -44.44 -11.12
N PRO A 504 -21.99 -43.89 -10.66
CA PRO A 504 -23.22 -43.79 -11.45
C PRO A 504 -23.13 -42.76 -12.59
N VAL A 505 -22.11 -41.89 -12.57
CA VAL A 505 -21.87 -40.88 -13.60
C VAL A 505 -20.43 -41.02 -14.09
N THR A 506 -20.27 -41.30 -15.39
CA THR A 506 -18.96 -41.31 -16.03
C THR A 506 -18.62 -39.92 -16.56
N LEU A 507 -17.59 -39.29 -15.98
CA LEU A 507 -17.06 -38.03 -16.51
C LEU A 507 -16.27 -38.32 -17.80
N ARG A 508 -16.85 -38.00 -18.95
CA ARG A 508 -16.16 -38.07 -20.23
C ARG A 508 -15.41 -36.75 -20.48
N THR A 509 -14.15 -36.71 -20.07
CA THR A 509 -13.26 -35.55 -20.32
C THR A 509 -12.84 -35.53 -21.79
N GLU A 510 -13.27 -34.52 -22.53
CA GLU A 510 -12.79 -34.23 -23.89
C GLU A 510 -11.85 -33.00 -23.86
N PRO A 511 -10.52 -33.18 -23.97
CA PRO A 511 -9.59 -32.05 -23.98
C PRO A 511 -9.72 -31.25 -25.29
N VAL A 512 -10.00 -29.95 -25.19
CA VAL A 512 -10.20 -29.06 -26.36
C VAL A 512 -8.87 -28.72 -27.04
N TYR A 513 -7.81 -28.49 -26.27
CA TYR A 513 -6.44 -28.25 -26.75
C TYR A 513 -5.46 -29.03 -25.86
N PRO A 514 -5.26 -30.33 -26.12
CA PRO A 514 -4.41 -31.16 -25.28
C PRO A 514 -2.96 -30.70 -25.35
N VAL A 515 -2.32 -30.57 -24.19
CA VAL A 515 -0.88 -30.34 -24.07
C VAL A 515 -0.27 -31.52 -23.33
N ALA A 516 0.69 -32.20 -23.95
CA ALA A 516 1.17 -33.52 -23.55
C ALA A 516 1.96 -33.52 -22.23
N ASN A 517 2.63 -32.42 -21.90
CA ASN A 517 3.42 -32.27 -20.67
C ASN A 517 3.57 -30.81 -20.25
N TYR A 518 3.93 -30.60 -18.98
CA TYR A 518 4.08 -29.26 -18.41
C TYR A 518 5.20 -28.47 -19.10
N GLY A 519 6.31 -29.11 -19.47
CA GLY A 519 7.43 -28.51 -20.20
C GLY A 519 6.99 -27.80 -21.49
N SER A 520 6.14 -28.47 -22.28
CA SER A 520 5.57 -27.91 -23.51
C SER A 520 4.66 -26.70 -23.21
N GLY A 521 3.90 -26.75 -22.11
CA GLY A 521 3.04 -25.65 -21.67
C GLY A 521 3.80 -24.39 -21.22
N VAL A 522 4.96 -24.55 -20.57
CA VAL A 522 5.79 -23.43 -20.08
C VAL A 522 6.82 -22.93 -21.09
N THR A 523 7.04 -23.66 -22.19
CA THR A 523 7.99 -23.29 -23.26
C THR A 523 7.79 -21.86 -23.75
N PRO A 524 6.58 -21.41 -24.14
CA PRO A 524 6.36 -20.03 -24.61
C PRO A 524 6.91 -18.95 -23.68
N PHE A 525 6.79 -19.15 -22.36
CA PHE A 525 7.29 -18.21 -21.36
C PHE A 525 8.82 -18.16 -21.34
N TYR A 526 9.48 -19.33 -21.22
CA TYR A 526 10.93 -19.41 -21.15
C TYR A 526 11.62 -18.99 -22.46
N THR A 527 11.03 -19.33 -23.61
CA THR A 527 11.50 -18.89 -24.93
C THR A 527 11.42 -17.36 -25.04
N ASN A 528 10.28 -16.74 -24.69
CA ASN A 528 10.14 -15.29 -24.71
C ASN A 528 11.16 -14.58 -23.79
N LEU A 529 11.37 -15.13 -22.59
CA LEU A 529 12.35 -14.62 -21.64
C LEU A 529 13.78 -14.73 -22.20
N ALA A 530 14.14 -15.86 -22.80
CA ALA A 530 15.42 -16.05 -23.47
C ALA A 530 15.62 -15.07 -24.63
N LEU A 531 14.61 -14.82 -25.46
CA LEU A 531 14.70 -13.84 -26.56
C LEU A 531 14.97 -12.41 -26.05
N TRP A 532 14.30 -12.01 -24.98
CA TRP A 532 14.51 -10.69 -24.37
C TRP A 532 15.90 -10.56 -23.74
N VAL A 533 16.32 -11.57 -22.97
CA VAL A 533 17.67 -11.63 -22.39
C VAL A 533 18.73 -11.65 -23.49
N GLY A 534 18.49 -12.36 -24.60
CA GLY A 534 19.35 -12.36 -25.78
C GLY A 534 19.56 -10.98 -26.36
N GLY A 535 18.47 -10.21 -26.55
CA GLY A 535 18.55 -8.80 -26.95
C GLY A 535 19.37 -7.95 -25.97
N PHE A 536 19.27 -8.22 -24.66
CA PHE A 536 20.05 -7.55 -23.63
C PHE A 536 21.55 -7.89 -23.69
N VAL A 537 21.90 -9.16 -23.91
CA VAL A 537 23.30 -9.57 -24.07
C VAL A 537 23.91 -8.90 -25.31
N LEU A 538 23.14 -8.79 -26.41
CA LEU A 538 23.60 -8.08 -27.61
C LEU A 538 24.01 -6.64 -27.32
N ILE A 539 23.15 -5.85 -26.64
CA ILE A 539 23.46 -4.45 -26.32
C ILE A 539 24.48 -4.26 -25.19
N ALA A 540 24.80 -5.32 -24.45
CA ALA A 540 25.80 -5.31 -23.39
C ALA A 540 27.20 -5.60 -23.95
N ILE A 541 27.31 -6.53 -24.91
CA ILE A 541 28.58 -6.98 -25.49
C ILE A 541 28.99 -6.15 -26.71
N PHE A 542 28.04 -5.84 -27.60
CA PHE A 542 28.33 -5.09 -28.81
C PHE A 542 28.26 -3.59 -28.57
N LYS A 543 29.26 -2.89 -29.12
CA LYS A 543 29.29 -1.42 -29.17
C LYS A 543 28.05 -0.90 -29.89
N LEU A 544 27.31 0.01 -29.26
CA LEU A 544 26.06 0.53 -29.82
C LEU A 544 26.32 1.63 -30.84
N GLU A 545 27.31 2.50 -30.60
CA GLU A 545 27.69 3.53 -31.54
C GLU A 545 28.60 2.99 -32.67
N VAL A 546 28.57 3.68 -33.81
CA VAL A 546 29.29 3.28 -35.03
C VAL A 546 30.59 4.05 -35.15
N ASP A 547 31.72 3.35 -35.24
CA ASP A 547 33.02 3.99 -35.44
C ASP A 547 33.10 4.68 -36.82
N HIS A 548 33.72 5.85 -36.88
CA HIS A 548 33.90 6.63 -38.12
C HIS A 548 34.99 6.09 -39.06
N GLU A 549 35.82 5.15 -38.59
CA GLU A 549 36.93 4.58 -39.34
C GLU A 549 36.50 4.02 -40.71
N GLY A 550 37.04 4.59 -41.78
CA GLY A 550 36.85 4.13 -43.15
C GLY A 550 35.48 4.43 -43.78
N LEU A 551 34.59 5.21 -43.13
CA LEU A 551 33.20 5.40 -43.60
C LEU A 551 32.80 6.84 -43.97
N GLY A 552 33.66 7.84 -43.74
CA GLY A 552 33.34 9.25 -44.00
C GLY A 552 32.23 9.77 -43.08
N ARG A 553 31.64 10.93 -43.40
CA ARG A 553 30.54 11.52 -42.62
C ARG A 553 29.21 10.82 -42.92
N PHE A 554 28.47 10.47 -41.87
CA PHE A 554 27.12 9.89 -41.95
C PHE A 554 26.20 10.58 -40.93
N THR A 555 24.88 10.46 -41.10
CA THR A 555 23.90 11.05 -40.16
C THR A 555 23.57 10.11 -39.00
N ALA A 556 23.07 10.64 -37.88
CA ALA A 556 22.64 9.83 -36.73
C ALA A 556 21.69 8.69 -37.12
N ASN A 557 20.71 8.96 -37.99
CA ASN A 557 19.76 7.94 -38.46
C ASN A 557 20.46 6.88 -39.34
N GLN A 558 21.46 7.26 -40.14
CA GLN A 558 22.24 6.29 -40.92
C GLN A 558 23.10 5.39 -40.02
N GLY A 559 23.69 5.95 -38.95
CA GLY A 559 24.38 5.19 -37.92
C GLY A 559 23.45 4.21 -37.18
N TYR A 560 22.27 4.70 -36.77
CA TYR A 560 21.24 3.89 -36.13
C TYR A 560 20.89 2.68 -36.99
N PHE A 561 20.46 2.89 -38.24
CA PHE A 561 20.04 1.79 -39.12
C PHE A 561 21.20 0.86 -39.50
N GLY A 562 22.43 1.35 -39.55
CA GLY A 562 23.61 0.53 -39.83
C GLY A 562 23.88 -0.50 -38.72
N ARG A 563 23.91 -0.06 -37.46
CA ARG A 563 24.11 -0.96 -36.32
C ARG A 563 22.86 -1.78 -36.02
N TRP A 564 21.67 -1.20 -36.18
CA TRP A 564 20.39 -1.89 -36.05
C TRP A 564 20.30 -3.15 -36.91
N MET A 565 20.75 -3.10 -38.17
CA MET A 565 20.76 -4.27 -39.06
C MET A 565 21.60 -5.42 -38.50
N LEU A 566 22.74 -5.12 -37.87
CA LEU A 566 23.59 -6.13 -37.22
C LEU A 566 22.88 -6.73 -36.01
N MET A 567 22.29 -5.90 -35.15
CA MET A 567 21.58 -6.36 -33.96
C MET A 567 20.38 -7.25 -34.31
N VAL A 568 19.60 -6.85 -35.30
CA VAL A 568 18.47 -7.63 -35.81
C VAL A 568 18.93 -8.95 -36.42
N LEU A 569 20.00 -8.96 -37.21
CA LEU A 569 20.56 -10.18 -37.77
C LEU A 569 20.95 -11.18 -36.67
N LEU A 570 21.66 -10.72 -35.64
CA LEU A 570 22.06 -11.56 -34.51
C LEU A 570 20.84 -12.00 -33.67
N GLY A 571 19.84 -11.14 -33.51
CA GLY A 571 18.56 -11.48 -32.87
C GLY A 571 17.79 -12.57 -33.61
N PHE A 572 17.79 -12.55 -34.95
CA PHE A 572 17.22 -13.62 -35.76
C PHE A 572 17.97 -14.93 -35.55
N VAL A 573 19.30 -14.90 -35.58
CA VAL A 573 20.11 -16.09 -35.32
C VAL A 573 19.83 -16.64 -33.92
N GLN A 574 19.80 -15.78 -32.88
CA GLN A 574 19.40 -16.17 -31.52
C GLN A 574 18.04 -16.84 -31.49
N SER A 575 17.02 -16.24 -32.09
CA SER A 575 15.67 -16.80 -32.08
C SER A 575 15.55 -18.13 -32.81
N ILE A 576 16.27 -18.29 -33.92
CA ILE A 576 16.30 -19.56 -34.65
C ILE A 576 16.97 -20.62 -33.79
N ILE A 577 18.09 -20.29 -33.11
CA ILE A 577 18.76 -21.24 -32.21
C ILE A 577 17.81 -21.65 -31.09
N VAL A 578 17.23 -20.69 -30.35
CA VAL A 578 16.33 -20.97 -29.22
C VAL A 578 15.17 -21.85 -29.68
N CYS A 579 14.39 -21.42 -30.68
CA CYS A 579 13.21 -22.15 -31.14
C CYS A 579 13.55 -23.49 -31.79
N ALA A 580 14.65 -23.60 -32.54
CA ALA A 580 15.07 -24.89 -33.09
C ALA A 580 15.50 -25.86 -31.99
N GLY A 581 16.16 -25.35 -30.94
CA GLY A 581 16.51 -26.15 -29.77
C GLY A 581 15.29 -26.56 -28.97
N ASP A 582 14.30 -25.68 -28.79
CA ASP A 582 13.03 -26.03 -28.13
C ASP A 582 12.36 -27.20 -28.87
N LEU A 583 12.29 -27.13 -30.21
CA LEU A 583 11.78 -28.23 -31.03
C LEU A 583 12.66 -29.49 -30.97
N ALA A 584 13.99 -29.34 -30.86
CA ALA A 584 14.92 -30.46 -30.73
C ALA A 584 14.88 -31.14 -29.35
N LEU A 585 14.48 -30.42 -28.30
CA LEU A 585 14.16 -31.00 -26.98
C LEU A 585 12.92 -31.90 -27.04
N GLY A 586 12.09 -31.76 -28.07
CA GLY A 586 10.91 -32.59 -28.28
C GLY A 586 9.64 -32.04 -27.63
N ILE A 587 9.54 -30.72 -27.46
CA ILE A 587 8.29 -30.09 -27.00
C ILE A 587 7.14 -30.45 -27.93
N GLN A 588 5.93 -30.52 -27.41
CA GLN A 588 4.75 -30.57 -28.26
C GLN A 588 4.69 -29.29 -29.10
N CYS A 589 4.54 -29.45 -30.41
CA CYS A 589 4.28 -28.33 -31.30
C CYS A 589 3.53 -28.80 -32.55
N GLU A 590 2.23 -28.49 -32.59
CA GLU A 590 1.35 -28.79 -33.74
C GLU A 590 1.80 -28.07 -35.02
N HIS A 591 2.34 -26.86 -34.88
CA HIS A 591 2.79 -26.05 -36.01
C HIS A 591 4.23 -25.52 -35.85
N PRO A 592 5.27 -26.36 -36.06
CA PRO A 592 6.67 -25.99 -35.83
C PRO A 592 7.16 -24.80 -36.65
N VAL A 593 6.68 -24.66 -37.89
CA VAL A 593 7.04 -23.54 -38.76
C VAL A 593 6.46 -22.23 -38.25
N LEU A 594 5.20 -22.23 -37.79
CA LEU A 594 4.56 -21.04 -37.22
C LEU A 594 5.16 -20.68 -35.86
N PHE A 595 5.59 -21.66 -35.06
CA PHE A 595 6.32 -21.44 -33.82
C PHE A 595 7.65 -20.72 -34.08
N MET A 596 8.42 -21.19 -35.07
CA MET A 596 9.67 -20.55 -35.50
C MET A 596 9.43 -19.11 -35.97
N LEU A 597 8.39 -18.88 -36.78
CA LEU A 597 8.02 -17.55 -37.26
C LEU A 597 7.60 -16.62 -36.11
N ALA A 598 6.84 -17.11 -35.15
CA ALA A 598 6.45 -16.36 -33.95
C ALA A 598 7.69 -15.99 -33.12
N GLY A 599 8.64 -16.91 -32.94
CA GLY A 599 9.90 -16.65 -32.25
C GLY A 599 10.77 -15.60 -32.93
N VAL A 600 10.93 -15.71 -34.25
CA VAL A 600 11.70 -14.74 -35.05
C VAL A 600 11.06 -13.35 -35.00
N PHE A 601 9.74 -13.27 -35.16
CA PHE A 601 9.03 -11.99 -35.11
C PHE A 601 9.05 -11.38 -33.69
N THR A 602 8.85 -12.18 -32.66
CA THR A 602 8.95 -11.75 -31.27
C THR A 602 10.35 -11.21 -30.96
N SER A 603 11.40 -11.93 -31.38
CA SER A 603 12.80 -11.48 -31.25
C SER A 603 13.04 -10.17 -32.00
N PHE A 604 12.48 -10.03 -33.20
CA PHE A 604 12.55 -8.77 -33.96
C PHE A 604 12.04 -7.59 -33.13
N VAL A 605 10.86 -7.74 -32.54
CA VAL A 605 10.22 -6.69 -31.74
C VAL A 605 11.04 -6.41 -30.48
N TYR A 606 11.48 -7.44 -29.76
CA TYR A 606 12.24 -7.28 -28.51
C TYR A 606 13.59 -6.61 -28.72
N VAL A 607 14.35 -7.05 -29.73
CA VAL A 607 15.62 -6.42 -30.10
C VAL A 607 15.40 -4.96 -30.49
N ASN A 608 14.32 -4.63 -31.21
CA ASN A 608 14.00 -3.24 -31.53
C ASN A 608 13.71 -2.39 -30.29
N ILE A 609 12.88 -2.88 -29.38
CA ILE A 609 12.56 -2.18 -28.12
C ILE A 609 13.85 -1.93 -27.32
N ILE A 610 14.61 -3.00 -27.05
CA ILE A 610 15.83 -2.97 -26.23
C ILE A 610 16.88 -2.07 -26.88
N TYR A 611 17.13 -2.23 -28.19
CA TYR A 611 18.10 -1.42 -28.91
C TYR A 611 17.69 0.06 -28.95
N ALA A 612 16.43 0.37 -29.25
CA ALA A 612 15.94 1.75 -29.28
C ALA A 612 16.04 2.44 -27.92
N LEU A 613 15.72 1.75 -26.83
CA LEU A 613 15.89 2.29 -25.47
C LEU A 613 17.37 2.50 -25.15
N ALA A 614 18.20 1.48 -25.38
CA ALA A 614 19.62 1.51 -25.04
C ALA A 614 20.42 2.54 -25.85
N ILE A 615 20.13 2.74 -27.13
CA ILE A 615 20.84 3.74 -27.94
C ILE A 615 20.31 5.17 -27.74
N SER A 616 19.02 5.33 -27.44
CA SER A 616 18.43 6.65 -27.21
C SER A 616 18.74 7.22 -25.83
N PHE A 617 18.77 6.37 -24.80
CA PHE A 617 18.95 6.77 -23.39
C PHE A 617 20.23 6.20 -22.75
N LYS A 618 21.09 5.53 -23.51
CA LYS A 618 22.35 4.93 -23.03
C LYS A 618 22.11 4.04 -21.80
N HIS A 619 22.87 4.24 -20.71
CA HIS A 619 22.78 3.44 -19.50
C HIS A 619 21.40 3.46 -18.84
N ILE A 620 20.69 4.60 -18.88
CA ILE A 620 19.33 4.73 -18.37
C ILE A 620 18.38 3.84 -19.18
N GLY A 621 18.54 3.80 -20.51
CA GLY A 621 17.75 2.93 -21.38
C GLY A 621 17.95 1.45 -21.08
N LYS A 622 19.19 1.05 -20.78
CA LYS A 622 19.50 -0.32 -20.33
C LYS A 622 18.77 -0.65 -19.02
N ALA A 623 18.77 0.26 -18.05
CA ALA A 623 18.06 0.07 -16.78
C ALA A 623 16.53 -0.06 -16.99
N ILE A 624 15.93 0.77 -17.84
CA ILE A 624 14.49 0.69 -18.16
C ILE A 624 14.13 -0.67 -18.74
N GLY A 625 14.92 -1.21 -19.68
CA GLY A 625 14.62 -2.52 -20.24
C GLY A 625 14.76 -3.68 -19.23
N VAL A 626 15.59 -3.54 -18.19
CA VAL A 626 15.65 -4.49 -17.07
C VAL A 626 14.39 -4.38 -16.20
N ILE A 627 13.93 -3.17 -15.92
CA ILE A 627 12.65 -2.98 -15.20
C ILE A 627 11.50 -3.60 -15.98
N LEU A 628 11.47 -3.43 -17.31
CA LEU A 628 10.45 -4.05 -18.16
C LEU A 628 10.46 -5.57 -18.04
N VAL A 629 11.63 -6.24 -18.02
CA VAL A 629 11.64 -7.72 -17.87
C VAL A 629 11.13 -8.17 -16.51
N ILE A 630 11.49 -7.46 -15.43
CA ILE A 630 11.04 -7.80 -14.07
C ILE A 630 9.51 -7.74 -13.97
N VAL A 631 8.90 -6.74 -14.58
CA VAL A 631 7.45 -6.53 -14.54
C VAL A 631 6.70 -7.48 -15.48
N GLN A 632 7.33 -7.86 -16.60
CA GLN A 632 6.74 -8.80 -17.55
C GLN A 632 6.61 -10.23 -17.01
N ILE A 633 7.52 -10.68 -16.15
CA ILE A 633 7.51 -12.05 -15.61
C ILE A 633 6.15 -12.40 -14.95
N PRO A 634 5.68 -11.65 -13.93
CA PRO A 634 4.36 -11.87 -13.34
C PRO A 634 3.20 -11.32 -14.20
N GLY A 635 3.43 -10.25 -14.96
CA GLY A 635 2.36 -9.53 -15.67
C GLY A 635 1.92 -10.14 -17.00
N SER A 636 2.64 -11.11 -17.57
CA SER A 636 2.38 -11.62 -18.93
C SER A 636 1.63 -12.96 -19.01
N SER A 637 1.10 -13.45 -17.89
CA SER A 637 0.38 -14.74 -17.79
C SER A 637 1.19 -15.98 -18.16
N GLY A 638 2.52 -15.91 -18.12
CA GLY A 638 3.39 -17.00 -18.62
C GLY A 638 3.26 -18.32 -17.86
N MET A 639 3.26 -18.26 -16.53
CA MET A 639 3.22 -19.44 -15.65
C MET A 639 1.87 -19.61 -14.94
N TYR A 640 1.13 -18.52 -14.75
CA TYR A 640 -0.17 -18.51 -14.10
C TYR A 640 -1.18 -17.74 -14.94
N PRO A 641 -2.47 -18.11 -14.92
CA PRO A 641 -3.53 -17.29 -15.50
C PRO A 641 -3.48 -15.86 -14.97
N ILE A 642 -3.77 -14.88 -15.82
CA ILE A 642 -3.65 -13.46 -15.42
C ILE A 642 -4.67 -13.11 -14.34
N GLU A 643 -5.83 -13.76 -14.35
CA GLU A 643 -6.95 -13.60 -13.42
C GLU A 643 -6.56 -13.96 -11.97
N MET A 644 -5.52 -14.80 -11.80
CA MET A 644 -4.99 -15.15 -10.48
C MET A 644 -4.01 -14.12 -9.92
N MET A 645 -3.56 -13.15 -10.74
CA MET A 645 -2.61 -12.12 -10.32
C MET A 645 -3.35 -10.92 -9.69
N PRO A 646 -2.72 -10.14 -8.80
CA PRO A 646 -3.30 -8.90 -8.28
C PRO A 646 -3.78 -7.94 -9.37
N GLY A 647 -4.79 -7.11 -9.09
CA GLY A 647 -5.43 -6.22 -10.07
C GLY A 647 -4.45 -5.29 -10.80
N PHE A 648 -3.36 -4.92 -10.15
CA PHE A 648 -2.24 -4.19 -10.77
C PHE A 648 -1.65 -4.91 -11.99
N PHE A 649 -1.32 -6.19 -11.87
CA PHE A 649 -0.73 -6.97 -12.96
C PHE A 649 -1.75 -7.26 -14.06
N GLN A 650 -3.03 -7.46 -13.69
CA GLN A 650 -4.12 -7.58 -14.64
C GLN A 650 -4.28 -6.33 -15.51
N ALA A 651 -4.23 -5.14 -14.89
CA ALA A 651 -4.32 -3.86 -15.62
C ALA A 651 -3.11 -3.62 -16.53
N LEU A 652 -1.93 -4.09 -16.11
CA LEU A 652 -0.69 -3.91 -16.87
C LEU A 652 -0.55 -4.92 -18.01
N HIS A 653 -1.15 -6.10 -17.88
CA HIS A 653 -1.07 -7.22 -18.82
C HIS A 653 -1.17 -6.83 -20.32
N PRO A 654 -2.10 -5.96 -20.76
CA PRO A 654 -2.21 -5.59 -22.17
C PRO A 654 -1.06 -4.70 -22.68
N LEU A 655 -0.33 -4.05 -21.78
CA LEU A 655 0.78 -3.15 -22.08
C LEU A 655 2.14 -3.87 -22.12
N LEU A 656 2.15 -5.19 -21.98
CA LEU A 656 3.36 -5.99 -21.90
C LEU A 656 3.60 -6.78 -23.19
N PRO A 657 4.75 -6.60 -23.88
CA PRO A 657 5.08 -7.37 -25.08
C PRO A 657 5.04 -8.89 -24.87
N PHE A 658 5.49 -9.38 -23.70
CA PHE A 658 5.52 -10.81 -23.38
C PHE A 658 4.17 -11.49 -23.51
N THR A 659 3.08 -10.80 -23.16
CA THR A 659 1.72 -11.34 -23.25
C THR A 659 1.43 -11.89 -24.64
N TYR A 660 1.69 -11.07 -25.67
CA TYR A 660 1.38 -11.40 -27.05
C TYR A 660 2.40 -12.38 -27.64
N GLY A 661 3.68 -12.29 -27.26
CA GLY A 661 4.70 -13.24 -27.70
C GLY A 661 4.50 -14.65 -27.14
N ILE A 662 4.03 -14.76 -25.89
CA ILE A 662 3.68 -16.03 -25.24
C ILE A 662 2.43 -16.62 -25.90
N ASN A 663 1.37 -15.83 -26.07
CA ASN A 663 0.12 -16.31 -26.65
C ASN A 663 0.28 -16.74 -28.11
N ALA A 664 1.06 -16.00 -28.93
CA ALA A 664 1.35 -16.41 -30.29
C ALA A 664 2.07 -17.77 -30.37
N MET A 665 2.95 -18.07 -29.41
CA MET A 665 3.63 -19.37 -29.34
C MET A 665 2.71 -20.47 -28.79
N ARG A 666 1.83 -20.17 -27.82
CA ARG A 666 0.84 -21.13 -27.29
C ARG A 666 -0.08 -21.68 -28.38
N GLU A 667 -0.58 -20.82 -29.27
CA GLU A 667 -1.40 -21.22 -30.41
C GLU A 667 -0.70 -22.26 -31.31
N THR A 668 0.62 -22.17 -31.44
CA THR A 668 1.40 -23.11 -32.26
C THR A 668 1.75 -24.41 -31.54
N ILE A 669 1.60 -24.44 -30.21
CA ILE A 669 1.90 -25.59 -29.34
C ILE A 669 0.64 -26.41 -29.06
N GLY A 670 -0.40 -25.76 -28.53
CA GLY A 670 -1.64 -26.41 -28.09
C GLY A 670 -2.72 -26.52 -29.17
N GLY A 671 -2.64 -25.72 -30.23
CA GLY A 671 -3.61 -25.68 -31.32
C GLY A 671 -4.08 -24.25 -31.62
N MET A 672 -4.51 -24.02 -32.86
CA MET A 672 -4.86 -22.69 -33.36
C MET A 672 -6.35 -22.41 -33.21
N TYR A 673 -6.70 -21.20 -32.76
CA TYR A 673 -8.07 -20.70 -32.70
C TYR A 673 -8.25 -19.40 -33.49
N GLY A 674 -9.15 -19.43 -34.47
CA GLY A 674 -9.55 -18.24 -35.23
C GLY A 674 -8.37 -17.47 -35.85
N MET A 675 -8.21 -16.20 -35.45
CA MET A 675 -7.14 -15.30 -35.90
C MET A 675 -6.22 -14.87 -34.76
N ASP A 676 -6.24 -15.57 -33.62
CA ASP A 676 -5.59 -15.13 -32.39
C ASP A 676 -4.07 -15.06 -32.55
N TYR A 677 -3.47 -16.03 -33.26
CA TYR A 677 -2.06 -15.96 -33.67
C TYR A 677 -1.72 -14.64 -34.38
N LEU A 678 -2.51 -14.26 -35.38
CA LEU A 678 -2.28 -13.04 -36.15
C LEU A 678 -2.53 -11.78 -35.31
N MET A 679 -3.58 -11.77 -34.47
CA MET A 679 -3.89 -10.66 -33.58
C MET A 679 -2.74 -10.40 -32.58
N ASN A 680 -2.15 -11.46 -32.03
CA ASN A 680 -0.98 -11.36 -31.16
C ASN A 680 0.25 -10.78 -31.90
N LEU A 681 0.52 -11.22 -33.14
CA LEU A 681 1.59 -10.63 -33.95
C LEU A 681 1.33 -9.16 -34.30
N VAL A 682 0.09 -8.78 -34.59
CA VAL A 682 -0.28 -7.38 -34.86
C VAL A 682 -0.10 -6.51 -33.61
N ALA A 683 -0.51 -7.01 -32.44
CA ALA A 683 -0.29 -6.32 -31.17
C ALA A 683 1.20 -6.11 -30.87
N LEU A 684 2.05 -7.13 -31.08
CA LEU A 684 3.50 -7.00 -31.04
C LEU A 684 4.02 -5.94 -32.03
N GLY A 685 3.43 -5.87 -33.23
CA GLY A 685 3.72 -4.85 -34.23
C GLY A 685 3.52 -3.41 -33.75
N VAL A 686 2.56 -3.16 -32.85
CA VAL A 686 2.37 -1.83 -32.24
C VAL A 686 3.58 -1.44 -31.40
N PHE A 687 4.13 -2.36 -30.60
CA PHE A 687 5.34 -2.09 -29.80
C PHE A 687 6.57 -1.80 -30.68
N LEU A 688 6.67 -2.46 -31.83
CA LEU A 688 7.71 -2.15 -32.83
C LEU A 688 7.60 -0.71 -33.32
N LEU A 689 6.40 -0.22 -33.63
CA LEU A 689 6.19 1.16 -34.06
C LEU A 689 6.62 2.17 -32.98
N ILE A 690 6.31 1.88 -31.72
CA ILE A 690 6.74 2.70 -30.58
C ILE A 690 8.28 2.69 -30.45
N ALA A 691 8.91 1.53 -30.55
CA ALA A 691 10.37 1.40 -30.48
C ALA A 691 11.06 2.17 -31.61
N LEU A 692 10.56 2.07 -32.85
CA LEU A 692 11.09 2.81 -34.00
C LEU A 692 10.89 4.32 -33.84
N PHE A 693 9.77 4.76 -33.29
CA PHE A 693 9.55 6.18 -32.98
C PHE A 693 10.60 6.71 -31.99
N VAL A 694 10.88 5.95 -30.92
CA VAL A 694 11.92 6.28 -29.95
C VAL A 694 13.31 6.30 -30.61
N GLY A 695 13.67 5.26 -31.37
CA GLY A 695 15.00 5.12 -31.97
C GLY A 695 15.30 6.09 -33.11
N VAL A 696 14.31 6.41 -33.96
CA VAL A 696 14.51 7.20 -35.19
C VAL A 696 14.20 8.68 -34.99
N TRP A 697 13.14 9.00 -34.24
CA TRP A 697 12.67 10.38 -34.08
C TRP A 697 13.09 11.02 -32.77
N LEU A 698 13.03 10.29 -31.66
CA LEU A 698 13.41 10.83 -30.35
C LEU A 698 14.94 10.90 -30.18
N ARG A 699 15.68 9.87 -30.63
CA ARG A 699 17.16 9.82 -30.52
C ARG A 699 17.86 11.09 -31.03
N PRO A 700 17.61 11.62 -32.25
CA PRO A 700 18.33 12.80 -32.73
C PRO A 700 18.16 14.05 -31.85
N LYS A 701 17.08 14.10 -31.06
CA LYS A 701 16.83 15.19 -30.10
C LYS A 701 17.56 15.00 -28.78
N LEU A 702 17.90 13.76 -28.43
CA LEU A 702 18.58 13.40 -27.18
C LEU A 702 20.11 13.37 -27.32
N LEU A 703 20.67 13.41 -28.53
CA LEU A 703 22.13 13.34 -28.75
C LEU A 703 22.93 14.34 -27.92
N ASN A 704 22.52 15.61 -27.89
CA ASN A 704 23.21 16.65 -27.11
C ASN A 704 23.12 16.42 -25.60
N LEU A 705 22.02 15.84 -25.13
CA LEU A 705 21.84 15.47 -23.73
C LEU A 705 22.74 14.27 -23.38
N ASN A 706 22.80 13.27 -24.26
CA ASN A 706 23.64 12.09 -24.09
C ASN A 706 25.14 12.42 -24.10
N LEU A 707 25.56 13.38 -24.92
CA LEU A 707 26.94 13.91 -24.90
C LEU A 707 27.27 14.65 -23.59
N LEU A 708 26.25 15.17 -22.91
CA LEU A 708 26.41 15.73 -21.58
C LEU A 708 26.68 14.64 -20.55
N PHE A 709 25.82 13.63 -20.50
CA PHE A 709 25.99 12.52 -19.56
C PHE A 709 27.33 11.82 -19.71
N ASP A 710 27.73 11.51 -20.94
CA ASP A 710 28.96 10.78 -21.17
C ASP A 710 30.21 11.54 -20.70
N ARG A 711 30.23 12.88 -20.88
CA ARG A 711 31.36 13.70 -20.42
C ARG A 711 31.43 13.75 -18.90
N GLU A 712 30.30 13.92 -18.23
CA GLU A 712 30.24 13.96 -16.77
C GLU A 712 30.57 12.58 -16.17
N LEU A 713 30.01 11.50 -16.73
CA LEU A 713 30.31 10.11 -16.32
C LEU A 713 31.78 9.76 -16.52
N THR A 714 32.36 10.12 -17.66
CA THR A 714 33.81 9.93 -17.91
C THR A 714 34.64 10.75 -16.93
N GLY A 715 34.19 11.96 -16.58
CA GLY A 715 34.82 12.82 -15.56
C GLY A 715 34.84 12.22 -14.15
N THR A 716 33.92 11.30 -13.83
CA THR A 716 33.94 10.59 -12.53
C THR A 716 35.06 9.54 -12.43
N GLY A 717 35.61 9.09 -13.57
CA GLY A 717 36.61 8.01 -13.62
C GLY A 717 36.08 6.61 -13.31
N VAL A 718 34.78 6.47 -12.97
CA VAL A 718 34.16 5.20 -12.58
C VAL A 718 33.68 4.39 -13.80
N MET A 719 33.37 5.05 -14.92
CA MET A 719 32.79 4.40 -16.10
C MET A 719 33.41 4.92 -17.40
N ILE A 720 33.79 4.00 -18.28
CA ILE A 720 34.28 4.32 -19.63
C ILE A 720 33.06 4.43 -20.55
N CYS A 721 32.77 5.63 -21.06
CA CYS A 721 31.66 5.86 -21.99
C CYS A 721 32.11 5.76 -23.47
N GLU A 722 31.20 5.27 -24.33
CA GLU A 722 31.42 5.29 -25.79
C GLU A 722 31.40 6.74 -26.30
N HIS A 723 32.48 7.19 -26.93
CA HIS A 723 32.55 8.55 -27.47
C HIS A 723 31.68 8.66 -28.74
N ASP A 724 30.74 9.59 -28.75
CA ASP A 724 29.96 9.98 -29.92
C ASP A 724 30.51 11.34 -30.42
N ASP A 725 31.06 11.38 -31.64
CA ASP A 725 31.59 12.61 -32.23
C ASP A 725 30.49 13.43 -32.98
N MET A 726 29.23 12.97 -32.96
CA MET A 726 28.13 13.58 -33.71
C MET A 726 27.36 14.64 -32.91
N ALA A 727 28.05 15.68 -32.44
CA ALA A 727 27.41 16.85 -31.85
C ALA A 727 26.60 17.63 -32.91
N ARG A 728 25.33 17.93 -32.62
CA ARG A 728 24.52 18.88 -33.38
C ARG A 728 24.40 20.17 -32.58
N GLU A 729 25.34 21.08 -32.77
CA GLU A 729 25.20 22.46 -32.25
C GLU A 729 24.11 23.20 -33.04
N HIS A 730 22.86 23.07 -32.59
CA HIS A 730 21.78 23.92 -33.08
C HIS A 730 21.84 25.25 -32.33
N PHE A 731 22.53 26.22 -32.91
CA PHE A 731 22.37 27.61 -32.48
C PHE A 731 21.00 28.10 -32.91
N SER A 732 20.20 28.63 -31.97
CA SER A 732 18.97 29.30 -32.35
C SER A 732 19.34 30.54 -33.17
N LEU A 733 18.85 30.60 -34.42
CA LEU A 733 19.07 31.70 -35.35
C LEU A 733 18.77 33.06 -34.71
N ARG A 734 17.78 33.10 -33.80
CA ARG A 734 17.39 34.27 -33.02
C ARG A 734 18.47 34.72 -32.03
N SER A 735 19.12 33.80 -31.34
CA SER A 735 20.23 34.11 -30.41
C SER A 735 21.48 34.53 -31.17
N THR A 736 21.75 33.92 -32.32
CA THR A 736 22.87 34.28 -33.19
C THR A 736 22.70 35.67 -33.80
N VAL A 737 21.52 35.97 -34.33
CA VAL A 737 21.19 37.30 -34.89
C VAL A 737 21.20 38.38 -33.80
N ARG A 738 20.70 38.08 -32.60
CA ARG A 738 20.71 39.02 -31.48
C ARG A 738 22.12 39.27 -30.93
N ALA A 739 22.99 38.26 -30.91
CA ALA A 739 24.40 38.40 -30.55
C ALA A 739 25.19 39.25 -31.57
N LEU A 740 24.82 39.17 -32.86
CA LEU A 740 25.43 39.95 -33.95
C LEU A 740 24.94 41.41 -34.03
N LEU A 741 23.71 41.69 -33.58
CA LEU A 741 23.10 43.03 -33.65
C LEU A 741 23.38 43.92 -32.42
N ASP A 742 23.55 43.34 -31.22
CA ASP A 742 23.78 44.09 -29.97
C ASP A 742 24.64 43.29 -28.97
N THR A 743 25.94 43.20 -29.26
CA THR A 743 26.87 42.30 -28.59
C THR A 743 27.07 42.62 -27.10
N GLU A 744 27.04 43.89 -26.70
CA GLU A 744 27.28 44.27 -25.29
C GLU A 744 26.06 44.03 -24.40
N ALA A 745 24.86 44.43 -24.83
CA ALA A 745 23.64 44.24 -24.04
C ALA A 745 23.26 42.75 -23.94
N TYR A 746 23.41 41.99 -25.03
CA TYR A 746 23.18 40.55 -25.04
C TYR A 746 24.18 39.81 -24.14
N ARG A 747 25.47 40.15 -24.22
CA ARG A 747 26.52 39.57 -23.37
C ARG A 747 26.24 39.85 -21.89
N ARG A 748 25.83 41.06 -21.53
CA ARG A 748 25.50 41.41 -20.14
C ARG A 748 24.31 40.61 -19.62
N ASP A 749 23.21 40.49 -20.37
CA ASP A 749 22.01 39.72 -19.97
C ASP A 749 22.31 38.22 -19.82
N VAL A 750 23.09 37.63 -20.73
CA VAL A 750 23.48 36.21 -20.67
C VAL A 750 24.39 35.94 -19.47
N VAL A 751 25.38 36.79 -19.21
CA VAL A 751 26.28 36.67 -18.05
C VAL A 751 25.52 36.85 -16.73
N GLU A 752 24.58 37.80 -16.64
CA GLU A 752 23.74 37.98 -15.44
C GLU A 752 22.80 36.80 -15.19
N ARG A 753 22.24 36.19 -16.24
CA ARG A 753 21.42 34.96 -16.13
C ARG A 753 22.27 33.77 -15.68
N ALA A 754 23.43 33.57 -16.27
CA ALA A 754 24.36 32.50 -15.88
C ALA A 754 24.84 32.67 -14.43
N ALA A 755 25.19 33.88 -14.01
CA ALA A 755 25.59 34.17 -12.63
C ALA A 755 24.45 33.95 -11.62
N ARG A 756 23.21 34.32 -11.97
CA ARG A 756 22.02 34.02 -11.13
C ARG A 756 21.77 32.51 -11.00
N PHE A 757 21.97 31.75 -12.08
CA PHE A 757 21.80 30.31 -12.07
C PHE A 757 22.92 29.60 -11.29
N GLU A 758 24.20 29.94 -11.52
CA GLU A 758 25.33 29.34 -10.77
C GLU A 758 25.27 29.63 -9.26
N ARG A 759 24.68 30.77 -8.83
CA ARG A 759 24.40 31.01 -7.40
C ARG A 759 23.36 30.05 -6.81
N ARG A 760 22.36 29.62 -7.61
CA ARG A 760 21.28 28.69 -7.18
C ARG A 760 21.63 27.23 -7.42
N TYR A 761 22.56 26.94 -8.31
CA TYR A 761 22.95 25.60 -8.72
C TYR A 761 23.34 24.66 -7.55
N PRO A 762 24.14 25.08 -6.55
CA PRO A 762 24.46 24.23 -5.40
C PRO A 762 23.22 23.79 -4.61
N THR A 763 22.20 24.67 -4.52
CA THR A 763 20.95 24.35 -3.85
C THR A 763 20.10 23.40 -4.70
N LEU A 764 20.00 23.64 -6.01
CA LEU A 764 19.23 22.79 -6.93
C LEU A 764 19.78 21.34 -6.99
N ILE A 765 21.11 21.17 -7.06
CA ILE A 765 21.77 19.86 -7.00
C ILE A 765 21.51 19.17 -5.66
N LYS A 766 21.67 19.89 -4.54
CA LYS A 766 21.39 19.32 -3.21
C LYS A 766 19.93 18.88 -3.09
N THR A 767 18.99 19.66 -3.60
CA THR A 767 17.57 19.28 -3.65
C THR A 767 17.36 18.05 -4.51
N GLY A 768 17.99 17.97 -5.68
CA GLY A 768 17.89 16.78 -6.54
C GLY A 768 18.46 15.52 -5.89
N PHE A 769 19.62 15.58 -5.23
CA PHE A 769 20.14 14.45 -4.43
C PHE A 769 19.21 14.08 -3.28
N CYS A 770 18.63 15.07 -2.60
CA CYS A 770 17.66 14.82 -1.53
C CYS A 770 16.38 14.18 -2.08
N LEU A 771 15.96 14.48 -3.30
CA LEU A 771 14.84 13.82 -3.96
C LEU A 771 15.21 12.39 -4.40
N VAL A 772 16.36 12.17 -5.03
CA VAL A 772 16.78 10.84 -5.52
C VAL A 772 16.93 9.82 -4.38
N PHE A 773 17.40 10.23 -3.20
CA PHE A 773 17.57 9.32 -2.06
C PHE A 773 16.47 9.48 -1.00
N GLY A 774 16.10 10.71 -0.66
CA GLY A 774 15.16 11.00 0.41
C GLY A 774 13.71 10.71 0.06
N LEU A 775 13.27 10.98 -1.18
CA LEU A 775 11.90 10.66 -1.60
C LEU A 775 11.68 9.14 -1.65
N PRO A 776 12.63 8.32 -2.14
CA PRO A 776 12.52 6.88 -2.00
C PRO A 776 12.52 6.40 -0.55
N ILE A 777 13.44 6.86 0.29
CA ILE A 777 13.45 6.45 1.71
C ILE A 777 12.14 6.82 2.41
N LEU A 778 11.59 8.01 2.13
CA LEU A 778 10.32 8.45 2.65
C LEU A 778 9.18 7.53 2.20
N LEU A 779 9.05 7.25 0.91
CA LEU A 779 8.01 6.35 0.38
C LEU A 779 8.16 4.93 0.93
N PHE A 780 9.39 4.44 1.11
CA PHE A 780 9.66 3.16 1.75
C PHE A 780 9.19 3.14 3.21
N ILE A 781 9.55 4.15 4.00
CA ILE A 781 9.08 4.30 5.38
C ILE A 781 7.55 4.36 5.40
N LEU A 782 6.94 5.18 4.54
CA LEU A 782 5.49 5.34 4.45
C LEU A 782 4.80 3.99 4.16
N THR A 783 5.35 3.21 3.23
CA THR A 783 4.86 1.86 2.87
C THR A 783 5.05 0.86 4.02
N ALA A 784 6.10 1.02 4.83
CA ALA A 784 6.36 0.16 5.98
C ALA A 784 5.55 0.54 7.22
N THR A 785 5.17 1.82 7.38
CA THR A 785 4.45 2.33 8.55
C THR A 785 2.94 2.39 8.38
N LEU A 786 2.45 2.53 7.14
CA LEU A 786 1.02 2.48 6.85
C LEU A 786 0.59 1.03 6.69
N ASP A 787 -0.52 0.67 7.31
CA ASP A 787 -1.15 -0.65 7.16
C ASP A 787 -1.87 -0.74 5.82
N LEU A 788 -1.08 -0.76 4.75
CA LEU A 788 -1.57 -0.90 3.37
C LEU A 788 -1.76 -2.38 3.04
N ASP A 789 -2.84 -2.66 2.34
CA ASP A 789 -3.04 -3.93 1.66
C ASP A 789 -2.01 -4.15 0.53
N ILE A 790 -2.01 -5.35 -0.07
CA ILE A 790 -1.03 -5.71 -1.09
C ILE A 790 -1.13 -4.78 -2.30
N ASP A 791 -2.35 -4.39 -2.69
CA ASP A 791 -2.58 -3.47 -3.80
C ASP A 791 -2.05 -2.07 -3.50
N GLY A 792 -2.26 -1.56 -2.29
CA GLY A 792 -1.68 -0.30 -1.82
C GLY A 792 -0.16 -0.32 -1.82
N LYS A 793 0.47 -1.43 -1.41
CA LYS A 793 1.93 -1.59 -1.46
C LYS A 793 2.47 -1.60 -2.89
N LEU A 794 1.76 -2.21 -3.84
CA LEU A 794 2.13 -2.19 -5.26
C LEU A 794 2.01 -0.77 -5.86
N VAL A 795 0.97 -0.02 -5.50
CA VAL A 795 0.83 1.39 -5.90
C VAL A 795 1.97 2.23 -5.33
N MET A 796 2.35 2.01 -4.07
CA MET A 796 3.49 2.69 -3.47
C MET A 796 4.81 2.36 -4.16
N LEU A 797 5.02 1.10 -4.56
CA LEU A 797 6.19 0.70 -5.34
C LEU A 797 6.21 1.40 -6.72
N LEU A 798 5.06 1.55 -7.38
CA LEU A 798 4.97 2.28 -8.64
C LEU A 798 5.27 3.78 -8.45
N LEU A 799 4.69 4.40 -7.43
CA LEU A 799 5.01 5.78 -7.04
C LEU A 799 6.50 5.92 -6.74
N TRP A 800 7.12 4.90 -6.18
CA TRP A 800 8.56 4.84 -5.93
C TRP A 800 9.37 4.93 -7.22
N ILE A 801 9.04 4.08 -8.20
CA ILE A 801 9.72 4.05 -9.51
C ILE A 801 9.51 5.38 -10.23
N VAL A 802 8.28 5.90 -10.25
CA VAL A 802 7.94 7.18 -10.90
C VAL A 802 8.65 8.35 -10.22
N ALA A 803 8.73 8.35 -8.89
CA ALA A 803 9.43 9.34 -8.09
C ALA A 803 10.93 9.37 -8.41
N VAL A 804 11.57 8.21 -8.49
CA VAL A 804 12.99 8.09 -8.88
C VAL A 804 13.20 8.63 -10.29
N ILE A 805 12.40 8.18 -11.26
CA ILE A 805 12.48 8.66 -12.65
C ILE A 805 12.29 10.18 -12.72
N GLY A 806 11.34 10.73 -11.96
CA GLY A 806 11.09 12.17 -11.90
C GLY A 806 12.24 12.97 -11.27
N ALA A 807 12.84 12.45 -10.19
CA ALA A 807 13.98 13.05 -9.53
C ALA A 807 15.24 13.03 -10.42
N ASP A 808 15.46 11.92 -11.12
CA ASP A 808 16.52 11.80 -12.11
C ASP A 808 16.28 12.79 -13.26
N ALA A 809 15.08 12.84 -13.84
CA ALA A 809 14.74 13.79 -14.89
C ALA A 809 14.96 15.25 -14.46
N TYR A 810 14.65 15.59 -13.20
CA TYR A 810 14.94 16.90 -12.63
C TYR A 810 16.45 17.20 -12.58
N MET A 811 17.25 16.27 -12.06
CA MET A 811 18.72 16.40 -12.02
C MET A 811 19.31 16.55 -13.41
N ILE A 812 18.83 15.73 -14.35
CA ILE A 812 19.21 15.79 -15.76
C ILE A 812 18.92 17.18 -16.35
N PHE A 813 17.75 17.73 -16.07
CA PHE A 813 17.33 19.04 -16.58
C PHE A 813 18.14 20.21 -15.98
N VAL A 814 18.45 20.15 -14.68
CA VAL A 814 19.27 21.17 -13.99
C VAL A 814 20.68 21.20 -14.58
N GLU A 815 21.30 20.04 -14.82
CA GLU A 815 22.65 19.98 -15.40
C GLU A 815 22.65 20.43 -16.87
N TYR A 816 21.63 20.07 -17.63
CA TYR A 816 21.44 20.55 -19.00
C TYR A 816 21.35 22.09 -19.06
N LEU A 817 20.56 22.70 -18.17
CA LEU A 817 20.46 24.17 -18.06
C LEU A 817 21.79 24.83 -17.72
N ARG A 818 22.56 24.24 -16.78
CA ARG A 818 23.88 24.74 -16.40
C ARG A 818 24.80 24.80 -17.60
N ARG A 819 24.89 23.69 -18.34
CA ARG A 819 25.76 23.58 -19.51
C ARG A 819 25.31 24.50 -20.63
N SER A 820 24.01 24.56 -20.92
CA SER A 820 23.47 25.49 -21.91
C SER A 820 23.83 26.95 -21.60
N LEU A 821 23.80 27.36 -20.33
CA LEU A 821 24.18 28.71 -19.92
C LEU A 821 25.70 28.94 -19.98
N ARG A 822 26.52 27.91 -19.70
CA ARG A 822 27.99 27.96 -19.80
C ARG A 822 28.47 28.01 -21.26
N ASP A 823 27.79 27.35 -22.17
CA ASP A 823 28.10 27.40 -23.60
C ASP A 823 27.73 28.78 -24.18
N GLN A 824 26.59 29.36 -23.77
CA GLN A 824 26.20 30.74 -24.11
C GLN A 824 27.17 31.79 -23.50
N VAL A 825 27.51 31.60 -22.21
CA VAL A 825 28.79 31.92 -21.54
C VAL A 825 29.98 32.21 -22.44
N HIS A 826 30.62 31.10 -22.80
CA HIS A 826 31.85 30.99 -23.54
C HIS A 826 31.76 31.69 -24.90
N MET A 827 30.66 31.47 -25.64
CA MET A 827 30.47 32.11 -26.94
C MET A 827 30.34 33.62 -26.87
N SER A 828 29.68 34.17 -25.84
CA SER A 828 29.58 35.63 -25.66
C SER A 828 30.93 36.30 -25.36
N GLY A 829 31.97 35.51 -25.06
CA GLY A 829 33.35 35.96 -24.82
C GLY A 829 34.28 35.84 -26.04
N LEU A 830 33.85 35.22 -27.15
CA LEU A 830 34.67 35.05 -28.34
C LEU A 830 34.73 36.35 -29.19
N PRO A 831 35.88 36.68 -29.81
CA PRO A 831 35.97 37.77 -30.78
C PRO A 831 35.06 37.50 -31.99
N ALA A 832 34.53 38.57 -32.60
CA ALA A 832 33.53 38.49 -33.68
C ALA A 832 33.98 37.65 -34.89
N ASP A 833 35.29 37.65 -35.19
CA ASP A 833 35.87 36.88 -36.30
C ASP A 833 35.92 35.38 -36.01
N GLU A 834 36.14 35.00 -34.74
CA GLU A 834 36.17 33.62 -34.28
C GLU A 834 34.75 33.04 -34.17
N MET A 835 33.80 33.86 -33.71
CA MET A 835 32.38 33.51 -33.67
C MET A 835 31.81 33.24 -35.06
N ARG A 836 32.21 34.02 -36.08
CA ARG A 836 31.85 33.78 -37.49
C ARG A 836 32.45 32.49 -38.04
N ARG A 837 33.67 32.12 -37.61
CA ARG A 837 34.37 30.90 -38.03
C ARG A 837 33.76 29.63 -37.43
N GLU A 838 33.33 29.71 -36.17
CA GLU A 838 32.54 28.68 -35.48
C GLU A 838 31.14 28.51 -36.11
N LEU A 839 30.46 29.60 -36.44
CA LEU A 839 29.16 29.59 -37.14
C LEU A 839 29.27 29.02 -38.57
N GLY A 840 30.37 29.28 -39.27
CA GLY A 840 30.66 28.72 -40.59
C GLY A 840 30.94 27.21 -40.57
N ARG A 841 31.33 26.64 -39.42
CA ARG A 841 31.49 25.19 -39.26
C ARG A 841 30.19 24.44 -38.95
N THR A 842 29.17 25.15 -38.47
CA THR A 842 27.91 24.58 -37.95
C THR A 842 26.72 24.75 -38.89
N MET A 843 26.75 25.68 -39.85
CA MET A 843 25.79 25.71 -40.95
C MET A 843 26.14 24.64 -42.01
N PRO A 844 25.17 23.85 -42.51
CA PRO A 844 25.41 23.02 -43.67
C PRO A 844 25.62 23.94 -44.88
N CYS A 845 26.86 24.03 -45.39
CA CYS A 845 27.13 24.72 -46.65
C CYS A 845 26.24 24.12 -47.74
N VAL A 846 25.32 24.93 -48.25
CA VAL A 846 24.60 24.68 -49.49
C VAL A 846 25.59 24.87 -50.62
N HIS A 847 25.82 23.79 -51.38
CA HIS A 847 26.43 23.75 -52.72
C HIS A 847 27.50 24.80 -53.06
N GLU A 848 28.77 24.40 -52.98
CA GLU A 848 29.76 24.84 -53.98
C GLU A 848 29.78 23.78 -55.09
N GLU A 849 28.97 24.00 -56.12
CA GLU A 849 29.29 23.51 -57.46
C GLU A 849 30.20 24.54 -58.14
N GLY A 850 31.35 24.08 -58.62
CA GLY A 850 32.05 24.69 -59.76
C GLY A 850 33.28 25.55 -59.44
N GLY A 851 34.46 25.07 -59.84
CA GLY A 851 35.63 25.90 -60.14
C GLY A 851 36.97 25.21 -59.95
N GLU A 852 37.54 24.70 -61.06
CA GLU A 852 38.97 24.69 -61.50
C GLU A 852 40.06 24.32 -60.45
N GLU A 853 40.98 23.37 -60.63
CA GLU A 853 41.70 22.76 -61.77
C GLU A 853 42.08 21.30 -61.44
#